data_AF-A0A0D3KK60-F1
#
_entry.id   AF-A0A0D3KK60-F1
#
_cell.length_a   1.000
_cell.length_b   1.000
_cell.length_c   1.000
_cell.angle_alpha   90.00
_cell.angle_beta   90.00
_cell.angle_gamma   90.00
#
_symmetry.space_group_name_H-M   'P 1'
#
loop_
_entity.id
_entity.type
_entity.pdbx_description
1 polymer ?
#
loop_
_entity_poly.entity_id
_entity_poly.type
_entity_poly.pdbx_seq_one_letter_code
_entity_poly.pdbx_strand_id
1 'polypeptide(L)'
;MASGKRQEELEVQIKSLHSQLEKLGVNSSGQKDIFGRSFDLPVDAEHKATAFAVKLFRLPVQPHMYAFWAATFGFFCTFFAVFAPAALLTWIKEDESEGGLGLTPDELSSAGAAAVGTTVAMRFLAGPLCDKFGARKTMGILLFTALPGLVVLATAQNANAFIAGRALIGLSLASFVTCQVWCSQMFTKSIVGTVNATAGGWGNLGGGVTLLVMPQIMVGFLKVTDQDTAWRLCMIVPAAMIILATLLVMKGRDLPDGNYKELEMSGAKQKGNGSLVFLIAACNINTIPLMICYATCFGVELTMNNKAVLYFYEYYDLSKSLAGVLGACFGLMNLFARSWGGLLSDWTMKKFGIRGRVWSLFVVQVFQGFMCLTLGLLTVNMPGPVRMERGQASKYPASVFENIYNVTPEVTFHCYGGYEGPLFGGDGDFCKPKFDKKDPWKFSPSGEIAGARPGENQNGIYGAYKHTVEFKGGSETTTYVVKTKAAWIPPCASKSIDNPGTGHAFSADGTDLGVEKIPTDAEKIVVGDVWNPDCVRNTDGALGKTMAVIIFFSIGVQMAEGLTYGVVPYVSRPALGAVAGMVGAGGNLGAVIGSKVIIANANYDQGFVYLGMVILIASLSLGLVYFKGEDGGGMFLKPGALGKFDPQLWMPKGEEMRGADQMDYSSVAIPGEANKPKASTADEAEA
;
A
#
# COMPACT_ATOMS: atom_id res chain seq x y z
N MET A 1 37.28 26.29 25.47
CA MET A 1 37.46 27.50 24.63
C MET A 1 38.73 27.48 23.79
N ALA A 2 39.89 27.07 24.32
CA ALA A 2 41.15 27.02 23.53
C ALA A 2 41.18 25.97 22.40
N SER A 3 40.50 24.83 22.53
CA SER A 3 40.46 23.82 21.44
C SER A 3 39.56 24.22 20.26
N GLY A 4 38.49 24.99 20.52
CA GLY A 4 37.57 25.47 19.47
C GLY A 4 38.22 26.50 18.56
N LYS A 5 38.99 27.46 19.12
CA LYS A 5 39.75 28.44 18.33
C LYS A 5 40.82 27.78 17.45
N ARG A 6 41.52 26.77 17.99
CA ARG A 6 42.54 26.03 17.24
C ARG A 6 41.93 25.22 16.08
N GLN A 7 40.70 24.73 16.27
CA GLN A 7 39.95 24.03 15.23
C GLN A 7 39.49 24.97 14.11
N GLU A 8 38.99 26.16 14.45
CA GLU A 8 38.66 27.20 13.46
C GLU A 8 39.89 27.64 12.65
N GLU A 9 41.05 27.84 13.30
CA GLU A 9 42.30 28.19 12.61
C GLU A 9 42.74 27.09 11.63
N LEU A 10 42.63 25.82 12.03
CA LEU A 10 42.90 24.67 11.17
C LEU A 10 41.94 24.58 9.97
N GLU A 11 40.64 24.83 10.18
CA GLU A 11 39.66 24.86 9.11
C GLU A 11 39.94 25.97 8.09
N VAL A 12 40.38 27.14 8.54
CA VAL A 12 40.78 28.25 7.67
C VAL A 12 42.02 27.88 6.85
N GLN A 13 43.02 27.26 7.47
CA GLN A 13 44.23 26.81 6.78
C GLN A 13 43.93 25.73 5.74
N ILE A 14 43.08 24.75 6.08
CA ILE A 14 42.64 23.70 5.15
C ILE A 14 41.88 24.31 3.96
N LYS A 15 40.96 25.25 4.20
CA LYS A 15 40.24 25.95 3.11
C LYS A 15 41.18 26.74 2.21
N SER A 16 42.18 27.41 2.79
CA SER A 16 43.21 28.11 2.02
C SER A 16 44.02 27.16 1.14
N LEU A 17 44.41 25.99 1.68
CA LEU A 17 45.14 24.96 0.94
C LEU A 17 44.30 24.41 -0.22
N HIS A 18 43.02 24.10 0.02
CA HIS A 18 42.10 23.68 -1.03
C HIS A 18 41.96 24.73 -2.13
N SER A 19 41.84 26.00 -1.78
CA SER A 19 41.77 27.11 -2.73
C SER A 19 43.04 27.22 -3.59
N GLN A 20 44.21 27.00 -3.01
CA GLN A 20 45.48 27.00 -3.75
C GLN A 20 45.60 25.80 -4.69
N LEU A 21 45.22 24.61 -4.25
CA LEU A 21 45.19 23.40 -5.08
C LEU A 21 44.18 23.52 -6.23
N GLU A 22 43.02 24.15 -5.99
CA GLU A 22 42.03 24.42 -7.04
C GLU A 22 42.55 25.40 -8.11
N LYS A 23 43.35 26.41 -7.73
CA LYS A 23 44.03 27.30 -8.69
C LYS A 23 45.04 26.56 -9.56
N LEU A 24 45.57 25.44 -9.07
CA LEU A 24 46.46 24.54 -9.82
C LEU A 24 45.69 23.47 -10.61
N GLY A 25 44.36 23.54 -10.67
CA GLY A 25 43.51 22.58 -11.39
C GLY A 25 43.25 21.28 -10.62
N VAL A 26 43.66 21.18 -9.36
CA VAL A 26 43.48 19.99 -8.52
C VAL A 26 42.18 20.13 -7.73
N ASN A 27 41.20 19.24 -7.97
CA ASN A 27 39.94 19.17 -7.22
C ASN A 27 40.16 18.57 -5.82
N SER A 28 40.92 19.28 -4.99
CA SER A 28 41.30 18.81 -3.66
C SER A 28 40.16 18.87 -2.64
N SER A 29 39.14 19.70 -2.89
CA SER A 29 37.98 19.89 -2.00
C SER A 29 36.90 18.82 -2.19
N GLY A 30 36.93 18.07 -3.30
CA GLY A 30 35.91 17.09 -3.67
C GLY A 30 34.51 17.71 -3.88
N GLN A 31 34.42 19.04 -4.01
CA GLN A 31 33.14 19.75 -4.15
C GLN A 31 32.68 19.90 -5.61
N LYS A 32 33.44 19.36 -6.55
CA LYS A 32 33.13 19.34 -7.98
C LYS A 32 33.14 17.90 -8.48
N ASP A 33 32.30 17.60 -9.46
CA ASP A 33 32.37 16.32 -10.15
C ASP A 33 33.57 16.22 -11.09
N ILE A 34 33.75 15.05 -11.72
CA ILE A 34 34.83 14.76 -12.68
C ILE A 34 34.83 15.69 -13.91
N PHE A 35 33.76 16.47 -14.14
CA PHE A 35 33.63 17.44 -15.23
C PHE A 35 33.72 18.90 -14.74
N GLY A 36 34.07 19.12 -13.46
CA GLY A 36 34.26 20.45 -12.88
C GLY A 36 32.97 21.16 -12.45
N ARG A 37 31.81 20.48 -12.42
CA ARG A 37 30.53 21.07 -12.01
C ARG A 37 30.41 20.98 -10.48
N SER A 38 30.12 22.10 -9.82
CA SER A 38 30.05 22.17 -8.35
C SER A 38 28.77 21.55 -7.78
N PHE A 39 28.86 20.99 -6.57
CA PHE A 39 27.72 20.49 -5.81
C PHE A 39 27.13 21.56 -4.89
N ASP A 40 25.80 21.60 -4.82
CA ASP A 40 25.05 22.52 -3.94
C ASP A 40 24.97 22.04 -2.49
N LEU A 41 25.13 20.74 -2.26
CA LEU A 41 25.08 20.10 -0.96
C LEU A 41 26.46 19.63 -0.53
N PRO A 42 26.76 19.57 0.78
CA PRO A 42 28.00 18.99 1.25
C PRO A 42 28.04 17.50 0.88
N VAL A 43 29.11 17.07 0.23
CA VAL A 43 29.30 15.70 -0.25
C VAL A 43 30.39 14.94 0.49
N ASP A 44 30.31 13.61 0.47
CA ASP A 44 31.38 12.71 0.90
C ASP A 44 32.40 12.46 -0.21
N ALA A 45 33.38 11.58 0.05
CA ALA A 45 34.44 11.23 -0.90
C ALA A 45 33.93 10.48 -2.16
N GLU A 46 32.71 9.93 -2.12
CA GLU A 46 32.02 9.33 -3.28
C GLU A 46 31.09 10.36 -3.97
N HIS A 47 31.24 11.66 -3.66
CA HIS A 47 30.40 12.76 -4.11
C HIS A 47 28.90 12.61 -3.76
N LYS A 48 28.56 11.80 -2.74
CA LYS A 48 27.17 11.65 -2.28
C LYS A 48 26.83 12.69 -1.24
N ALA A 49 25.61 13.21 -1.29
CA ALA A 49 25.16 14.22 -0.35
C ALA A 49 25.13 13.68 1.10
N THR A 50 25.74 14.44 2.01
CA THR A 50 25.80 14.16 3.46
C THR A 50 24.73 14.89 4.26
N ALA A 51 24.04 15.83 3.62
CA ALA A 51 22.93 16.56 4.19
C ALA A 51 21.67 16.39 3.33
N PHE A 52 20.54 16.18 3.99
CA PHE A 52 19.22 16.23 3.38
C PHE A 52 18.58 17.57 3.76
N ALA A 53 18.58 18.53 2.83
CA ALA A 53 18.30 19.93 3.15
C ALA A 53 16.80 20.27 3.14
N VAL A 54 16.39 20.91 4.24
CA VAL A 54 15.05 21.34 4.72
C VAL A 54 14.33 22.38 3.83
N LYS A 55 14.80 22.64 2.61
CA LYS A 55 14.23 23.66 1.70
C LYS A 55 13.35 23.01 0.64
N LEU A 56 12.24 22.40 1.11
CA LEU A 56 11.24 21.69 0.31
C LEU A 56 10.70 22.50 -0.90
N PHE A 57 10.78 23.84 -0.84
CA PHE A 57 10.14 24.76 -1.79
C PHE A 57 11.09 25.49 -2.75
N ARG A 58 12.38 25.14 -2.81
CA ARG A 58 13.29 25.67 -3.85
C ARG A 58 13.29 24.73 -5.05
N LEU A 59 13.36 25.28 -6.25
CA LEU A 59 13.59 24.48 -7.46
C LEU A 59 14.84 23.60 -7.25
N PRO A 60 14.73 22.28 -7.43
CA PRO A 60 15.80 21.39 -7.07
C PRO A 60 16.96 21.53 -8.05
N VAL A 61 18.17 21.70 -7.52
CA VAL A 61 19.40 21.78 -8.30
C VAL A 61 19.99 20.39 -8.45
N GLN A 62 20.57 20.12 -9.63
CA GLN A 62 21.26 18.86 -9.88
C GLN A 62 22.53 18.75 -9.03
N PRO A 63 22.99 17.53 -8.71
CA PRO A 63 22.37 16.24 -9.05
C PRO A 63 21.44 15.69 -7.96
N HIS A 64 21.74 15.91 -6.68
CA HIS A 64 21.16 15.14 -5.57
C HIS A 64 19.68 15.43 -5.31
N MET A 65 19.33 16.70 -5.02
CA MET A 65 17.93 17.07 -4.73
C MET A 65 17.05 16.98 -5.97
N TYR A 66 17.61 17.21 -7.16
CA TYR A 66 16.89 16.98 -8.41
C TYR A 66 16.50 15.52 -8.56
N ALA A 67 17.45 14.60 -8.40
CA ALA A 67 17.19 13.17 -8.45
C ALA A 67 16.15 12.75 -7.40
N PHE A 68 16.26 13.24 -6.17
CA PHE A 68 15.27 12.99 -5.11
C PHE A 68 13.85 13.37 -5.54
N TRP A 69 13.63 14.60 -6.01
CA TRP A 69 12.29 15.06 -6.39
C TRP A 69 11.80 14.43 -7.69
N ALA A 70 12.66 14.21 -8.67
CA ALA A 70 12.30 13.53 -9.91
C ALA A 70 11.91 12.06 -9.64
N ALA A 71 12.66 11.36 -8.80
CA ALA A 71 12.35 10.01 -8.35
C ALA A 71 11.03 9.95 -7.59
N THR A 72 10.85 10.85 -6.62
CA THR A 72 9.66 10.91 -5.75
C THR A 72 8.40 11.26 -6.55
N PHE A 73 8.48 12.26 -7.42
CA PHE A 73 7.36 12.67 -8.26
C PHE A 73 7.01 11.62 -9.32
N GLY A 74 8.02 11.01 -9.95
CA GLY A 74 7.80 9.87 -10.84
C GLY A 74 7.08 8.72 -10.13
N PHE A 75 7.53 8.39 -8.93
CA PHE A 75 6.90 7.38 -8.10
C PHE A 75 5.45 7.73 -7.74
N PHE A 76 5.21 8.97 -7.28
CA PHE A 76 3.88 9.50 -7.00
C PHE A 76 2.92 9.38 -8.19
N CYS A 77 3.36 9.78 -9.39
CA CYS A 77 2.52 9.71 -10.59
C CYS A 77 2.14 8.27 -10.98
N THR A 78 3.06 7.30 -10.79
CA THR A 78 2.71 5.87 -11.03
C THR A 78 1.68 5.36 -10.04
N PHE A 79 1.80 5.71 -8.75
CA PHE A 79 0.78 5.40 -7.76
C PHE A 79 -0.54 6.06 -8.12
N PHE A 80 -0.51 7.33 -8.53
CA PHE A 80 -1.73 8.04 -8.91
C PHE A 80 -2.43 7.36 -10.09
N ALA A 81 -1.69 7.01 -11.14
CA ALA A 81 -2.21 6.32 -12.31
C ALA A 81 -2.78 4.93 -11.97
N VAL A 82 -2.10 4.16 -11.11
CA VAL A 82 -2.57 2.81 -10.77
C VAL A 82 -3.74 2.82 -9.79
N PHE A 83 -3.90 3.81 -8.93
CA PHE A 83 -5.06 3.89 -8.06
C PHE A 83 -6.26 4.61 -8.72
N ALA A 84 -6.08 5.26 -9.88
CA ALA A 84 -7.13 6.04 -10.53
C ALA A 84 -8.38 5.22 -10.89
N PRO A 85 -8.26 4.05 -11.56
CA PRO A 85 -9.43 3.20 -11.80
C PRO A 85 -10.05 2.66 -10.51
N ALA A 86 -9.24 2.43 -9.47
CA ALA A 86 -9.71 1.95 -8.18
C ALA A 86 -10.59 3.00 -7.48
N ALA A 87 -10.21 4.27 -7.57
CA ALA A 87 -10.98 5.40 -7.04
C ALA A 87 -12.32 5.63 -7.76
N LEU A 88 -12.43 5.17 -9.01
CA LEU A 88 -13.63 5.33 -9.84
C LEU A 88 -14.50 4.05 -9.92
N LEU A 89 -14.17 3.01 -9.13
CA LEU A 89 -14.88 1.72 -9.20
C LEU A 89 -16.37 1.82 -8.95
N THR A 90 -16.85 2.83 -8.22
CA THR A 90 -18.28 3.03 -7.98
C THR A 90 -19.07 3.32 -9.24
N TRP A 91 -18.45 3.92 -10.27
CA TRP A 91 -19.05 4.19 -11.58
C TRP A 91 -18.69 3.11 -12.60
N ILE A 92 -17.41 2.69 -12.64
CA ILE A 92 -16.92 1.72 -13.64
C ILE A 92 -17.62 0.36 -13.52
N LYS A 93 -17.98 -0.06 -12.30
CA LYS A 93 -18.58 -1.38 -12.08
C LYS A 93 -20.07 -1.47 -12.41
N GLU A 94 -20.76 -0.34 -12.57
CA GLU A 94 -22.20 -0.33 -12.78
C GLU A 94 -22.57 -1.02 -14.09
N ASP A 95 -23.84 -1.40 -14.24
CA ASP A 95 -24.32 -2.08 -15.44
C ASP A 95 -24.11 -1.21 -16.69
N GLU A 96 -24.02 -1.85 -17.86
CA GLU A 96 -23.84 -1.15 -19.13
C GLU A 96 -24.96 -0.11 -19.39
N SER A 97 -26.17 -0.36 -18.86
CA SER A 97 -27.29 0.59 -18.95
C SER A 97 -27.05 1.90 -18.20
N GLU A 98 -26.21 1.87 -17.16
CA GLU A 98 -25.84 3.03 -16.34
C GLU A 98 -24.51 3.66 -16.82
N GLY A 99 -23.92 3.16 -17.92
CA GLY A 99 -22.64 3.64 -18.45
C GLY A 99 -21.40 3.07 -17.75
N GLY A 100 -21.55 1.94 -17.05
CA GLY A 100 -20.42 1.15 -16.53
C GLY A 100 -20.08 -0.08 -17.40
N LEU A 101 -19.25 -0.98 -16.87
CA LEU A 101 -18.78 -2.20 -17.56
C LEU A 101 -19.47 -3.50 -17.09
N GLY A 102 -20.43 -3.41 -16.16
CA GLY A 102 -21.13 -4.58 -15.60
C GLY A 102 -20.21 -5.55 -14.85
N LEU A 103 -19.18 -5.04 -14.16
CA LEU A 103 -18.13 -5.89 -13.57
C LEU A 103 -18.63 -6.67 -12.36
N THR A 104 -18.42 -7.98 -12.39
CA THR A 104 -18.68 -8.86 -11.25
C THR A 104 -17.66 -8.64 -10.12
N PRO A 105 -18.00 -9.00 -8.86
CA PRO A 105 -17.06 -8.96 -7.74
C PRO A 105 -15.77 -9.76 -7.98
N ASP A 106 -15.85 -10.87 -8.71
CA ASP A 106 -14.71 -11.73 -9.03
C ASP A 106 -13.79 -11.08 -10.07
N GLU A 107 -14.35 -10.40 -11.07
CA GLU A 107 -13.60 -9.63 -12.05
C GLU A 107 -12.92 -8.43 -11.40
N LEU A 108 -13.59 -7.72 -10.50
CA LEU A 108 -13.00 -6.62 -9.71
C LEU A 108 -11.83 -7.12 -8.86
N SER A 109 -12.00 -8.25 -8.18
CA SER A 109 -10.95 -8.93 -7.40
C SER A 109 -9.76 -9.33 -8.29
N SER A 110 -10.04 -9.87 -9.48
CA SER A 110 -9.03 -10.27 -10.46
C SER A 110 -8.28 -9.06 -11.04
N ALA A 111 -8.97 -7.96 -11.33
CA ALA A 111 -8.40 -6.73 -11.84
C ALA A 111 -7.47 -6.05 -10.81
N GLY A 112 -7.87 -6.06 -9.53
CA GLY A 112 -7.02 -5.62 -8.42
C GLY A 112 -5.77 -6.50 -8.26
N ALA A 113 -5.95 -7.81 -8.30
CA ALA A 113 -4.85 -8.77 -8.20
C ALA A 113 -3.87 -8.66 -9.39
N ALA A 114 -4.38 -8.44 -10.61
CA ALA A 114 -3.57 -8.26 -11.79
C ALA A 114 -2.67 -7.02 -11.67
N ALA A 115 -3.22 -5.89 -11.19
CA ALA A 115 -2.44 -4.67 -10.99
C ALA A 115 -1.29 -4.84 -9.99
N VAL A 116 -1.51 -5.56 -8.89
CA VAL A 116 -0.48 -5.77 -7.85
C VAL A 116 0.49 -6.90 -8.23
N GLY A 117 -0.01 -7.94 -8.89
CA GLY A 117 0.74 -9.13 -9.26
C GLY A 117 1.77 -8.89 -10.36
N THR A 118 1.42 -8.12 -11.41
CA THR A 118 2.40 -7.77 -12.46
C THR A 118 3.55 -6.93 -11.91
N THR A 119 3.28 -6.09 -10.91
CA THR A 119 4.33 -5.35 -10.21
C THR A 119 5.33 -6.26 -9.51
N VAL A 120 4.92 -7.40 -8.92
CA VAL A 120 5.85 -8.33 -8.25
C VAL A 120 6.93 -8.78 -9.22
N ALA A 121 6.52 -9.27 -10.39
CA ALA A 121 7.43 -9.68 -11.46
C ALA A 121 8.30 -8.50 -11.93
N MET A 122 7.68 -7.32 -12.14
CA MET A 122 8.42 -6.16 -12.61
C MET A 122 9.42 -5.63 -11.57
N ARG A 123 9.20 -5.81 -10.26
CA ARG A 123 10.16 -5.41 -9.21
C ARG A 123 11.42 -6.29 -9.23
N PHE A 124 11.28 -7.59 -9.48
CA PHE A 124 12.44 -8.47 -9.69
C PHE A 124 13.26 -8.09 -10.92
N LEU A 125 12.63 -7.49 -11.95
CA LEU A 125 13.31 -7.01 -13.15
C LEU A 125 13.86 -5.59 -13.00
N ALA A 126 13.12 -4.69 -12.38
CA ALA A 126 13.48 -3.27 -12.23
C ALA A 126 14.79 -3.08 -11.47
N GLY A 127 15.06 -3.93 -10.47
CA GLY A 127 16.32 -3.92 -9.73
C GLY A 127 17.55 -4.11 -10.63
N PRO A 128 17.70 -5.27 -11.29
CA PRO A 128 18.77 -5.50 -12.28
C PRO A 128 18.80 -4.47 -13.41
N LEU A 129 17.65 -3.92 -13.83
CA LEU A 129 17.59 -2.84 -14.81
C LEU A 129 18.22 -1.55 -14.28
N CYS A 130 18.00 -1.18 -13.01
CA CYS A 130 18.68 -0.04 -12.37
C CYS A 130 20.20 -0.25 -12.31
N ASP A 131 20.64 -1.45 -11.93
CA ASP A 131 22.06 -1.76 -11.82
C ASP A 131 22.76 -1.74 -13.19
N LYS A 132 22.05 -2.14 -14.26
CA LYS A 132 22.58 -2.18 -15.64
C LYS A 132 22.48 -0.85 -16.39
N PHE A 133 21.33 -0.18 -16.34
CA PHE A 133 21.02 0.97 -17.18
C PHE A 133 21.01 2.32 -16.44
N GLY A 134 21.09 2.29 -15.11
CA GLY A 134 20.93 3.46 -14.25
C GLY A 134 19.47 3.66 -13.84
N ALA A 135 19.28 4.23 -12.65
CA ALA A 135 17.95 4.43 -12.09
C ALA A 135 17.11 5.41 -12.92
N ARG A 136 17.71 6.46 -13.49
CA ARG A 136 16.97 7.46 -14.30
C ARG A 136 16.27 6.83 -15.51
N LYS A 137 17.02 6.03 -16.30
CA LYS A 137 16.46 5.38 -17.50
C LYS A 137 15.41 4.34 -17.14
N THR A 138 15.67 3.55 -16.10
CA THR A 138 14.71 2.55 -15.62
C THR A 138 13.41 3.21 -15.16
N MET A 139 13.49 4.36 -14.47
CA MET A 139 12.30 5.12 -14.05
C MET A 139 11.52 5.62 -15.27
N GLY A 140 12.19 6.17 -16.27
CA GLY A 140 11.56 6.62 -17.52
C GLY A 140 10.85 5.48 -18.26
N ILE A 141 11.47 4.30 -18.34
CA ILE A 141 10.86 3.11 -18.96
C ILE A 141 9.59 2.70 -18.20
N LEU A 142 9.66 2.62 -16.87
CA LEU A 142 8.53 2.22 -16.03
C LEU A 142 7.37 3.23 -16.06
N LEU A 143 7.66 4.52 -16.18
CA LEU A 143 6.62 5.52 -16.38
C LEU A 143 5.95 5.33 -17.74
N PHE A 144 6.74 5.10 -18.79
CA PHE A 144 6.21 4.91 -20.14
C PHE A 144 5.33 3.67 -20.25
N THR A 145 5.61 2.58 -19.52
CA THR A 145 4.76 1.38 -19.52
C THR A 145 3.36 1.61 -18.94
N ALA A 146 3.14 2.68 -18.16
CA ALA A 146 1.81 3.04 -17.67
C ALA A 146 0.89 3.57 -18.78
N LEU A 147 1.43 4.23 -19.81
CA LEU A 147 0.64 4.91 -20.84
C LEU A 147 -0.22 3.94 -21.67
N PRO A 148 0.31 2.81 -22.20
CA PRO A 148 -0.52 1.82 -22.88
C PRO A 148 -1.65 1.28 -21.99
N GLY A 149 -1.39 1.04 -20.71
CA GLY A 149 -2.40 0.56 -19.77
C GLY A 149 -3.52 1.58 -19.54
N LEU A 150 -3.20 2.87 -19.44
CA LEU A 150 -4.19 3.94 -19.32
C LEU A 150 -5.04 4.08 -20.58
N VAL A 151 -4.45 3.91 -21.77
CA VAL A 151 -5.21 3.88 -23.04
C VAL A 151 -6.17 2.70 -23.06
N VAL A 152 -5.71 1.50 -22.70
CA VAL A 152 -6.56 0.30 -22.63
C VAL A 152 -7.71 0.48 -21.64
N LEU A 153 -7.46 1.12 -20.50
CA LEU A 153 -8.51 1.43 -19.53
C LEU A 153 -9.53 2.41 -20.09
N ALA A 154 -9.07 3.50 -20.70
CA ALA A 154 -9.95 4.52 -21.29
C ALA A 154 -10.82 3.96 -22.42
N THR A 155 -10.36 2.94 -23.14
CA THR A 155 -11.09 2.30 -24.24
C THR A 155 -11.75 0.98 -23.85
N ALA A 156 -11.67 0.55 -22.59
CA ALA A 156 -12.19 -0.75 -22.15
C ALA A 156 -13.69 -0.87 -22.40
N GLN A 157 -14.11 -2.01 -22.97
CA GLN A 157 -15.52 -2.33 -23.27
C GLN A 157 -16.02 -3.56 -22.51
N ASN A 158 -15.13 -4.24 -21.78
CA ASN A 158 -15.44 -5.48 -21.06
C ASN A 158 -14.44 -5.72 -19.93
N ALA A 159 -14.74 -6.70 -19.08
CA ALA A 159 -13.91 -7.08 -17.95
C ALA A 159 -12.48 -7.48 -18.35
N ASN A 160 -12.30 -8.19 -19.47
CA ASN A 160 -10.97 -8.62 -19.92
C ASN A 160 -10.08 -7.43 -20.29
N ALA A 161 -10.61 -6.45 -21.01
CA ALA A 161 -9.90 -5.22 -21.34
C ALA A 161 -9.57 -4.42 -20.06
N PHE A 162 -10.51 -4.35 -19.11
CA PHE A 162 -10.28 -3.70 -17.83
C PHE A 162 -9.15 -4.37 -17.05
N ILE A 163 -9.18 -5.71 -16.89
CA ILE A 163 -8.14 -6.49 -16.21
C ILE A 163 -6.78 -6.34 -16.90
N ALA A 164 -6.74 -6.37 -18.24
CA ALA A 164 -5.51 -6.17 -19.00
C ALA A 164 -4.93 -4.75 -18.80
N GLY A 165 -5.79 -3.72 -18.83
CA GLY A 165 -5.40 -2.35 -18.54
C GLY A 165 -4.82 -2.21 -17.13
N ARG A 166 -5.47 -2.82 -16.13
CA ARG A 166 -5.00 -2.89 -14.73
C ARG A 166 -3.64 -3.58 -14.62
N ALA A 167 -3.44 -4.69 -15.32
CA ALA A 167 -2.18 -5.43 -15.36
C ALA A 167 -1.03 -4.58 -15.94
N LEU A 168 -1.29 -3.87 -17.04
CA LEU A 168 -0.30 -3.03 -17.72
C LEU A 168 0.12 -1.82 -16.88
N ILE A 169 -0.84 -1.06 -16.34
CA ILE A 169 -0.51 0.07 -15.45
C ILE A 169 0.24 -0.42 -14.20
N GLY A 170 -0.06 -1.64 -13.72
CA GLY A 170 0.59 -2.27 -12.57
C GLY A 170 2.10 -2.46 -12.73
N LEU A 171 2.60 -2.65 -13.95
CA LEU A 171 4.04 -2.74 -14.22
C LEU A 171 4.78 -1.49 -13.74
N SER A 172 4.16 -0.32 -13.88
CA SER A 172 4.76 0.97 -13.52
C SER A 172 5.01 1.12 -12.02
N LEU A 173 4.29 0.40 -11.14
CA LEU A 173 4.51 0.42 -9.67
C LEU A 173 5.86 -0.13 -9.22
N ALA A 174 6.62 -0.75 -10.13
CA ALA A 174 8.02 -1.09 -9.88
C ALA A 174 8.92 0.16 -9.82
N SER A 175 8.41 1.34 -10.18
CA SER A 175 9.04 2.66 -10.01
C SER A 175 9.52 2.91 -8.57
N PHE A 176 8.87 2.29 -7.58
CA PHE A 176 9.32 2.26 -6.20
C PHE A 176 10.79 1.83 -6.08
N VAL A 177 11.16 0.71 -6.70
CA VAL A 177 12.52 0.16 -6.64
C VAL A 177 13.51 1.20 -7.14
N THR A 178 13.19 1.77 -8.30
CA THR A 178 14.02 2.78 -8.94
C THR A 178 14.13 4.05 -8.12
N CYS A 179 13.05 4.47 -7.46
CA CYS A 179 13.05 5.62 -6.55
C CYS A 179 14.04 5.42 -5.40
N GLN A 180 13.98 4.23 -4.77
CA GLN A 180 14.83 3.87 -3.64
C GLN A 180 16.31 3.75 -4.06
N VAL A 181 16.57 3.15 -5.21
CA VAL A 181 17.93 3.00 -5.75
C VAL A 181 18.51 4.38 -6.10
N TRP A 182 17.77 5.23 -6.80
CA TRP A 182 18.26 6.54 -7.21
C TRP A 182 18.61 7.42 -6.01
N CYS A 183 17.77 7.41 -4.98
CA CYS A 183 18.04 8.11 -3.72
C CYS A 183 19.27 7.54 -3.01
N SER A 184 19.40 6.21 -2.93
CA SER A 184 20.54 5.55 -2.29
C SER A 184 21.88 5.77 -3.02
N GLN A 185 21.82 6.04 -4.32
CA GLN A 185 22.99 6.38 -5.14
C GLN A 185 23.42 7.84 -4.97
N MET A 186 22.49 8.74 -4.62
CA MET A 186 22.74 10.17 -4.48
C MET A 186 23.11 10.58 -3.05
N PHE A 187 22.60 9.87 -2.04
CA PHE A 187 22.79 10.25 -0.64
C PHE A 187 23.67 9.25 0.09
N THR A 188 24.47 9.76 1.03
CA THR A 188 25.38 8.93 1.81
C THR A 188 24.60 8.02 2.76
N LYS A 189 25.25 6.91 3.14
CA LYS A 189 24.66 5.87 4.00
C LYS A 189 24.21 6.40 5.36
N SER A 190 24.86 7.44 5.91
CA SER A 190 24.51 7.99 7.23
C SER A 190 23.13 8.64 7.29
N ILE A 191 22.60 9.14 6.18
CA ILE A 191 21.28 9.80 6.08
C ILE A 191 20.31 9.11 5.12
N VAL A 192 20.73 7.98 4.53
CA VAL A 192 19.95 7.30 3.49
C VAL A 192 18.61 6.80 4.01
N GLY A 193 18.49 6.51 5.32
CA GLY A 193 17.23 6.06 5.91
C GLY A 193 16.15 7.13 5.80
N THR A 194 16.45 8.36 6.21
CA THR A 194 15.55 9.51 6.13
C THR A 194 15.19 9.83 4.67
N VAL A 195 16.17 9.84 3.78
CA VAL A 195 15.95 10.16 2.36
C VAL A 195 15.04 9.14 1.70
N ASN A 196 15.38 7.85 1.78
CA ASN A 196 14.61 6.76 1.17
C ASN A 196 13.20 6.67 1.74
N ALA A 197 13.08 6.83 3.06
CA ALA A 197 11.79 6.81 3.74
C ALA A 197 10.90 8.00 3.34
N THR A 198 11.48 9.20 3.23
CA THR A 198 10.76 10.40 2.78
C THR A 198 10.32 10.25 1.32
N ALA A 199 11.22 9.84 0.42
CA ALA A 199 10.91 9.61 -0.99
C ALA A 199 9.81 8.55 -1.17
N GLY A 200 9.92 7.44 -0.43
CA GLY A 200 8.92 6.38 -0.42
C GLY A 200 7.56 6.85 0.11
N GLY A 201 7.54 7.66 1.17
CA GLY A 201 6.31 8.16 1.78
C GLY A 201 5.56 9.12 0.86
N TRP A 202 6.29 10.06 0.27
CA TRP A 202 5.74 11.00 -0.72
C TRP A 202 5.29 10.31 -2.00
N GLY A 203 5.96 9.25 -2.44
CA GLY A 203 5.47 8.51 -3.60
C GLY A 203 4.23 7.66 -3.31
N ASN A 204 4.18 6.97 -2.17
CA ASN A 204 3.00 6.21 -1.74
C ASN A 204 1.76 7.11 -1.54
N LEU A 205 1.98 8.37 -1.12
CA LEU A 205 0.93 9.39 -1.00
C LEU A 205 0.11 9.54 -2.29
N GLY A 206 0.69 9.25 -3.46
CA GLY A 206 -0.01 9.23 -4.74
C GLY A 206 -1.32 8.45 -4.68
N GLY A 207 -1.31 7.25 -4.09
CA GLY A 207 -2.51 6.42 -3.98
C GLY A 207 -3.59 7.04 -3.10
N GLY A 208 -3.22 7.61 -1.95
CA GLY A 208 -4.15 8.30 -1.05
C GLY A 208 -4.76 9.57 -1.67
N VAL A 209 -3.94 10.37 -2.34
CA VAL A 209 -4.40 11.59 -3.04
C VAL A 209 -5.37 11.24 -4.17
N THR A 210 -5.11 10.16 -4.91
CA THR A 210 -6.01 9.69 -5.98
C THR A 210 -7.40 9.36 -5.48
N LEU A 211 -7.51 8.71 -4.31
CA LEU A 211 -8.81 8.37 -3.72
C LEU A 211 -9.64 9.62 -3.36
N LEU A 212 -8.99 10.74 -3.04
CA LEU A 212 -9.65 12.00 -2.73
C LEU A 212 -9.96 12.82 -3.99
N VAL A 213 -9.04 12.84 -4.96
CA VAL A 213 -9.06 13.76 -6.11
C VAL A 213 -9.83 13.18 -7.30
N MET A 214 -9.67 11.90 -7.62
CA MET A 214 -10.31 11.30 -8.81
C MET A 214 -11.84 11.35 -8.77
N PRO A 215 -12.53 11.10 -7.63
CA PRO A 215 -13.97 11.28 -7.55
C PRO A 215 -14.41 12.72 -7.88
N GLN A 216 -13.63 13.72 -7.49
CA GLN A 216 -13.91 15.13 -7.80
C GLN A 216 -13.72 15.43 -9.29
N ILE A 217 -12.67 14.85 -9.90
CA ILE A 217 -12.46 14.92 -11.35
C ILE A 217 -13.63 14.29 -12.09
N MET A 218 -14.12 13.13 -11.63
CA MET A 218 -15.28 12.44 -12.21
C MET A 218 -16.53 13.31 -12.15
N VAL A 219 -16.86 13.88 -10.99
CA VAL A 219 -17.98 14.84 -10.85
C VAL A 219 -17.80 16.06 -11.77
N GLY A 220 -16.57 16.51 -11.98
CA GLY A 220 -16.26 17.57 -12.94
C GLY A 220 -16.65 17.20 -14.37
N PHE A 221 -16.27 16.00 -14.84
CA PHE A 221 -16.63 15.52 -16.17
C PHE A 221 -18.12 15.20 -16.33
N LEU A 222 -18.77 14.66 -15.29
CA LEU A 222 -20.22 14.41 -15.28
C LEU A 222 -21.08 15.67 -15.49
N LYS A 223 -20.55 16.87 -15.25
CA LYS A 223 -21.25 18.13 -15.53
C LYS A 223 -21.34 18.45 -17.02
N VAL A 224 -20.49 17.82 -17.85
CA VAL A 224 -20.34 18.14 -19.27
C VAL A 224 -20.49 16.93 -20.18
N THR A 225 -20.45 15.71 -19.65
CA THR A 225 -20.64 14.45 -20.39
C THR A 225 -21.48 13.44 -19.60
N ASP A 226 -21.91 12.37 -20.28
CA ASP A 226 -22.50 11.20 -19.64
C ASP A 226 -21.47 10.40 -18.80
N GLN A 227 -21.97 9.44 -18.02
CA GLN A 227 -21.16 8.62 -17.11
C GLN A 227 -20.09 7.81 -17.84
N ASP A 228 -20.44 7.14 -18.95
CA ASP A 228 -19.49 6.30 -19.69
C ASP A 228 -18.34 7.15 -20.23
N THR A 229 -18.66 8.27 -20.88
CA THR A 229 -17.65 9.20 -21.36
C THR A 229 -16.82 9.81 -20.21
N ALA A 230 -17.45 10.15 -19.09
CA ALA A 230 -16.80 10.85 -17.98
C ALA A 230 -15.66 10.03 -17.35
N TRP A 231 -15.88 8.75 -17.00
CA TRP A 231 -14.85 7.95 -16.33
C TRP A 231 -13.68 7.62 -17.29
N ARG A 232 -13.94 7.55 -18.60
CA ARG A 232 -12.91 7.38 -19.64
C ARG A 232 -12.04 8.63 -19.75
N LEU A 233 -12.65 9.82 -19.79
CA LEU A 233 -11.92 11.10 -19.84
C LEU A 233 -11.09 11.33 -18.57
N CYS A 234 -11.53 10.82 -17.42
CA CYS A 234 -10.75 10.86 -16.18
C CYS A 234 -9.35 10.23 -16.34
N MET A 235 -9.15 9.27 -17.25
CA MET A 235 -7.84 8.64 -17.50
C MET A 235 -6.83 9.55 -18.19
N ILE A 236 -7.26 10.68 -18.76
CA ILE A 236 -6.37 11.68 -19.37
C ILE A 236 -5.49 12.34 -18.31
N VAL A 237 -6.04 12.59 -17.10
CA VAL A 237 -5.31 13.24 -16.00
C VAL A 237 -4.08 12.43 -15.56
N PRO A 238 -4.19 11.14 -15.18
CA PRO A 238 -3.00 10.35 -14.86
C PRO A 238 -2.06 10.20 -16.07
N ALA A 239 -2.56 10.14 -17.31
CA ALA A 239 -1.71 10.06 -18.49
C ALA A 239 -0.83 11.32 -18.65
N ALA A 240 -1.42 12.51 -18.50
CA ALA A 240 -0.70 13.78 -18.54
C ALA A 240 0.36 13.87 -17.43
N MET A 241 0.02 13.43 -16.21
CA MET A 241 0.95 13.37 -15.09
C MET A 241 2.16 12.45 -15.37
N ILE A 242 1.92 11.28 -15.96
CA ILE A 242 2.98 10.33 -16.34
C ILE A 242 3.90 10.92 -17.41
N ILE A 243 3.36 11.61 -18.41
CA ILE A 243 4.17 12.28 -19.45
C ILE A 243 5.05 13.36 -18.81
N LEU A 244 4.47 14.23 -17.98
CA LEU A 244 5.22 15.28 -17.29
C LEU A 244 6.31 14.72 -16.38
N ALA A 245 5.99 13.68 -15.61
CA ALA A 245 6.95 12.99 -14.75
C ALA A 245 8.10 12.37 -15.57
N THR A 246 7.80 11.76 -16.73
CA THR A 246 8.81 11.19 -17.62
C THR A 246 9.77 12.27 -18.11
N LEU A 247 9.24 13.43 -18.55
CA LEU A 247 10.06 14.56 -18.98
C LEU A 247 10.96 15.10 -17.86
N LEU A 248 10.46 15.14 -16.62
CA LEU A 248 11.24 15.55 -15.45
C LEU A 248 12.35 14.54 -15.14
N VAL A 249 12.03 13.24 -15.09
CA VAL A 249 12.99 12.17 -14.82
C VAL A 249 14.12 12.18 -15.84
N MET A 250 13.81 12.31 -17.13
CA MET A 250 14.82 12.23 -18.18
C MET A 250 15.87 13.35 -18.14
N LYS A 251 15.55 14.49 -17.52
CA LYS A 251 16.47 15.63 -17.30
C LYS A 251 17.47 15.41 -16.15
N GLY A 252 17.26 14.42 -15.28
CA GLY A 252 18.14 14.15 -14.14
C GLY A 252 19.48 13.52 -14.53
N ARG A 253 20.33 13.24 -13.53
CA ARG A 253 21.57 12.45 -13.67
C ARG A 253 21.45 11.10 -13.01
N ASP A 254 22.10 10.09 -13.57
CA ASP A 254 22.12 8.74 -12.99
C ASP A 254 22.92 8.69 -11.67
N LEU A 255 24.10 9.30 -11.61
CA LEU A 255 24.96 9.40 -10.43
C LEU A 255 25.36 10.86 -10.16
N PRO A 256 25.92 11.21 -8.98
CA PRO A 256 26.40 12.56 -8.70
C PRO A 256 27.36 13.08 -9.78
N ASP A 257 28.29 12.22 -10.22
CA ASP A 257 29.33 12.56 -11.18
C ASP A 257 28.87 12.66 -12.64
N GLY A 258 27.70 12.13 -12.98
CA GLY A 258 27.25 12.09 -14.37
C GLY A 258 26.34 10.92 -14.70
N ASN A 259 26.11 10.75 -15.99
CA ASN A 259 25.28 9.66 -16.50
C ASN A 259 26.10 8.39 -16.74
N TYR A 260 25.49 7.21 -16.64
CA TYR A 260 26.22 5.93 -16.80
C TYR A 260 27.02 5.85 -18.09
N LYS A 261 26.44 6.25 -19.23
CA LYS A 261 27.13 6.23 -20.54
C LYS A 261 28.38 7.12 -20.56
N GLU A 262 28.29 8.29 -19.95
CA GLU A 262 29.40 9.27 -19.86
C GLU A 262 30.51 8.72 -18.96
N LEU A 263 30.14 8.14 -17.83
CA LEU A 263 31.05 7.56 -16.85
C LEU A 263 31.73 6.28 -17.37
N GLU A 264 31.01 5.44 -18.12
CA GLU A 264 31.57 4.27 -18.80
C GLU A 264 32.59 4.67 -19.87
N MET A 265 32.33 5.74 -20.64
CA MET A 265 33.29 6.24 -21.63
C MET A 265 34.55 6.82 -20.98
N SER A 266 34.42 7.45 -19.81
CA SER A 266 35.56 8.00 -19.06
C SER A 266 36.42 6.94 -18.36
N GLY A 267 36.00 5.67 -18.36
CA GLY A 267 36.64 4.59 -17.60
C GLY A 267 36.33 4.62 -16.09
N ALA A 268 35.65 5.66 -15.61
CA ALA A 268 35.29 5.85 -14.20
C ALA A 268 34.25 4.83 -13.70
N LYS A 269 33.46 4.24 -14.62
CA LYS A 269 32.45 3.23 -14.29
C LYS A 269 32.58 1.99 -15.17
N GLN A 270 32.55 0.81 -14.55
CA GLN A 270 32.54 -0.47 -15.24
C GLN A 270 31.11 -0.91 -15.59
N LYS A 271 30.96 -1.66 -16.70
CA LYS A 271 29.66 -2.21 -17.13
C LYS A 271 29.24 -3.35 -16.20
N GLY A 272 28.01 -3.27 -15.69
CA GLY A 272 27.43 -4.31 -14.83
C GLY A 272 26.84 -5.49 -15.60
N ASN A 273 26.93 -6.69 -15.02
CA ASN A 273 26.25 -7.90 -15.50
C ASN A 273 24.96 -8.14 -14.70
N GLY A 274 23.80 -7.88 -15.32
CA GLY A 274 22.49 -7.93 -14.63
C GLY A 274 22.12 -9.30 -14.06
N SER A 275 22.42 -10.40 -14.76
CA SER A 275 22.09 -11.76 -14.27
C SER A 275 22.93 -12.14 -13.07
N LEU A 276 24.19 -11.70 -13.06
CA LEU A 276 25.12 -11.91 -11.96
C LEU A 276 24.69 -11.12 -10.72
N VAL A 277 24.28 -9.87 -10.92
CA VAL A 277 23.76 -8.98 -9.87
C VAL A 277 22.48 -9.55 -9.24
N PHE A 278 21.58 -10.14 -10.04
CA PHE A 278 20.41 -10.84 -9.52
C PHE A 278 20.78 -12.04 -8.65
N LEU A 279 21.73 -12.87 -9.10
CA LEU A 279 22.19 -14.04 -8.34
C LEU A 279 22.79 -13.63 -6.98
N ILE A 280 23.60 -12.56 -6.95
CA ILE A 280 24.14 -12.00 -5.70
C ILE A 280 23.00 -11.63 -4.75
N ALA A 281 22.00 -10.90 -5.23
CA ALA A 281 20.89 -10.48 -4.40
C ALA A 281 20.12 -11.68 -3.84
N ALA A 282 19.86 -12.69 -4.67
CA ALA A 282 19.11 -13.88 -4.29
C ALA A 282 19.86 -14.80 -3.31
N CYS A 283 21.18 -14.90 -3.44
CA CYS A 283 22.02 -15.70 -2.55
C CYS A 283 22.47 -14.94 -1.28
N ASN A 284 22.15 -13.66 -1.14
CA ASN A 284 22.50 -12.91 0.06
C ASN A 284 21.51 -13.21 1.20
N ILE A 285 22.05 -13.72 2.30
CA ILE A 285 21.29 -14.14 3.49
C ILE A 285 20.44 -13.02 4.10
N ASN A 286 20.83 -11.75 3.91
CA ASN A 286 20.10 -10.60 4.46
C ASN A 286 18.90 -10.21 3.58
N THR A 287 18.88 -10.56 2.29
CA THR A 287 17.80 -10.20 1.37
C THR A 287 16.49 -10.87 1.78
N ILE A 288 16.51 -12.16 2.14
CA ILE A 288 15.30 -12.94 2.41
C ILE A 288 14.57 -12.47 3.69
N PRO A 289 15.23 -12.29 4.85
CA PRO A 289 14.57 -11.73 6.04
C PRO A 289 14.01 -10.33 5.80
N LEU A 290 14.72 -9.47 5.06
CA LEU A 290 14.23 -8.13 4.73
C LEU A 290 13.03 -8.19 3.79
N MET A 291 13.00 -9.12 2.83
CA MET A 291 11.85 -9.36 1.96
C MET A 291 10.63 -9.84 2.76
N ILE A 292 10.80 -10.77 3.72
CA ILE A 292 9.74 -11.24 4.62
C ILE A 292 9.23 -10.11 5.53
N CYS A 293 10.15 -9.30 6.07
CA CYS A 293 9.80 -8.13 6.87
C CYS A 293 9.01 -7.11 6.06
N TYR A 294 9.42 -6.83 4.81
CA TYR A 294 8.73 -5.89 3.94
C TYR A 294 7.37 -6.41 3.47
N ALA A 295 7.22 -7.72 3.28
CA ALA A 295 5.94 -8.37 3.04
C ALA A 295 4.95 -8.16 4.21
N THR A 296 5.45 -8.04 5.43
CA THR A 296 4.63 -7.89 6.65
C THR A 296 4.51 -6.46 7.18
N CYS A 297 5.12 -5.47 6.52
CA CYS A 297 4.76 -4.05 6.71
C CYS A 297 4.06 -3.49 5.47
N PHE A 298 4.75 -3.30 4.35
CA PHE A 298 4.15 -2.74 3.15
C PHE A 298 3.02 -3.61 2.57
N GLY A 299 3.15 -4.95 2.67
CA GLY A 299 2.06 -5.84 2.25
C GLY A 299 0.80 -5.68 3.10
N VAL A 300 0.99 -5.53 4.41
CA VAL A 300 -0.09 -5.20 5.36
C VAL A 300 -0.68 -3.83 5.05
N GLU A 301 0.16 -2.84 4.70
CA GLU A 301 -0.28 -1.51 4.30
C GLU A 301 -1.24 -1.57 3.11
N LEU A 302 -0.86 -2.28 2.04
CA LEU A 302 -1.68 -2.46 0.85
C LEU A 302 -2.97 -3.25 1.15
N THR A 303 -2.88 -4.28 2.00
CA THR A 303 -4.05 -5.03 2.45
C THR A 303 -5.04 -4.12 3.19
N MET A 304 -4.56 -3.29 4.11
CA MET A 304 -5.37 -2.31 4.83
C MET A 304 -5.95 -1.26 3.89
N ASN A 305 -5.17 -0.68 2.98
CA ASN A 305 -5.66 0.30 2.01
C ASN A 305 -6.81 -0.27 1.14
N ASN A 306 -6.78 -1.57 0.82
CA ASN A 306 -7.83 -2.23 0.05
C ASN A 306 -9.05 -2.65 0.88
N LYS A 307 -8.91 -2.84 2.19
CA LYS A 307 -9.95 -3.43 3.05
C LYS A 307 -10.54 -2.46 4.06
N ALA A 308 -9.84 -1.38 4.41
CA ALA A 308 -10.23 -0.45 5.49
C ALA A 308 -11.57 0.23 5.22
N VAL A 309 -11.82 0.71 4.00
CA VAL A 309 -13.11 1.34 3.65
C VAL A 309 -14.26 0.34 3.79
N LEU A 310 -14.09 -0.88 3.28
CA LEU A 310 -15.09 -1.95 3.43
C LEU A 310 -15.25 -2.39 4.88
N TYR A 311 -14.18 -2.41 5.66
CA TYR A 311 -14.24 -2.69 7.09
C TYR A 311 -15.09 -1.63 7.81
N PHE A 312 -14.85 -0.34 7.59
CA PHE A 312 -15.67 0.72 8.20
C PHE A 312 -17.12 0.75 7.69
N TYR A 313 -17.33 0.45 6.41
CA TYR A 313 -18.66 0.43 5.81
C TYR A 313 -19.47 -0.79 6.24
N GLU A 314 -18.94 -2.00 6.08
CA GLU A 314 -19.66 -3.25 6.33
C GLU A 314 -19.64 -3.63 7.82
N TYR A 315 -18.53 -3.39 8.52
CA TYR A 315 -18.31 -3.90 9.88
C TYR A 315 -18.70 -2.89 10.97
N TYR A 316 -18.70 -1.59 10.69
CA TYR A 316 -19.15 -0.52 11.61
C TYR A 316 -20.41 0.22 11.15
N ASP A 317 -20.98 -0.19 10.00
CA ASP A 317 -22.19 0.41 9.42
C ASP A 317 -22.07 1.92 9.18
N LEU A 318 -20.87 2.40 8.81
CA LEU A 318 -20.62 3.82 8.54
C LEU A 318 -21.04 4.20 7.12
N SER A 319 -21.42 5.47 6.92
CA SER A 319 -21.67 5.98 5.57
C SER A 319 -20.44 5.83 4.68
N LYS A 320 -20.64 5.57 3.38
CA LYS A 320 -19.54 5.40 2.40
C LYS A 320 -18.55 6.59 2.42
N SER A 321 -19.07 7.80 2.62
CA SER A 321 -18.27 9.02 2.73
C SER A 321 -17.36 8.99 3.97
N LEU A 322 -17.93 8.71 5.14
CA LEU A 322 -17.15 8.65 6.39
C LEU A 322 -16.17 7.47 6.40
N ALA A 323 -16.60 6.30 5.94
CA ALA A 323 -15.73 5.12 5.78
C ALA A 323 -14.55 5.41 4.84
N GLY A 324 -14.77 6.17 3.76
CA GLY A 324 -13.74 6.63 2.85
C GLY A 324 -12.72 7.55 3.53
N VAL A 325 -13.19 8.54 4.30
CA VAL A 325 -12.32 9.46 5.06
C VAL A 325 -11.48 8.70 6.09
N LEU A 326 -12.11 7.83 6.90
CA LEU A 326 -11.42 7.04 7.92
C LEU A 326 -10.44 6.03 7.30
N GLY A 327 -10.80 5.40 6.18
CA GLY A 327 -9.91 4.53 5.43
C GLY A 327 -8.69 5.28 4.87
N ALA A 328 -8.88 6.51 4.38
CA ALA A 328 -7.80 7.33 3.86
C ALA A 328 -6.78 7.73 4.94
N CYS A 329 -7.20 7.90 6.20
CA CYS A 329 -6.29 8.22 7.31
C CYS A 329 -5.18 7.18 7.49
N PHE A 330 -5.45 5.90 7.18
CA PHE A 330 -4.44 4.85 7.25
C PHE A 330 -3.32 5.10 6.21
N GLY A 331 -3.68 5.26 4.93
CA GLY A 331 -2.71 5.46 3.86
C GLY A 331 -2.03 6.84 3.87
N LEU A 332 -2.71 7.90 4.32
CA LEU A 332 -2.16 9.26 4.41
C LEU A 332 -1.02 9.37 5.43
N MET A 333 -0.96 8.45 6.40
CA MET A 333 0.08 8.42 7.42
C MET A 333 1.49 8.19 6.82
N ASN A 334 1.58 7.63 5.59
CA ASN A 334 2.83 7.54 4.81
C ASN A 334 3.61 8.86 4.70
N LEU A 335 2.93 10.01 4.71
CA LEU A 335 3.57 11.32 4.61
C LEU A 335 4.54 11.59 5.77
N PHE A 336 4.23 11.08 6.96
CA PHE A 336 4.96 11.39 8.19
C PHE A 336 5.63 10.16 8.79
N ALA A 337 4.87 9.08 9.02
CA ALA A 337 5.35 7.94 9.79
C ALA A 337 6.52 7.22 9.11
N ARG A 338 6.50 7.13 7.77
CA ARG A 338 7.63 6.55 7.03
C ARG A 338 8.91 7.33 7.30
N SER A 339 8.85 8.65 7.15
CA SER A 339 9.95 9.57 7.43
C SER A 339 10.43 9.48 8.89
N TRP A 340 9.53 9.31 9.87
CA TRP A 340 9.90 9.05 11.27
C TRP A 340 10.69 7.75 11.44
N GLY A 341 10.32 6.68 10.73
CA GLY A 341 11.10 5.45 10.66
C GLY A 341 12.50 5.67 10.08
N GLY A 342 12.61 6.48 9.02
CA GLY A 342 13.90 6.86 8.43
C GLY A 342 14.79 7.68 9.38
N LEU A 343 14.20 8.64 10.09
CA LEU A 343 14.90 9.44 11.12
C LEU A 343 15.39 8.55 12.27
N LEU A 344 14.56 7.61 12.73
CA LEU A 344 14.93 6.63 13.75
C LEU A 344 16.07 5.71 13.26
N SER A 345 16.03 5.29 11.99
CA SER A 345 17.09 4.51 11.34
C SER A 345 18.43 5.26 11.37
N ASP A 346 18.45 6.51 10.92
CA ASP A 346 19.69 7.29 10.84
C ASP A 346 20.22 7.66 12.23
N TRP A 347 19.33 7.96 13.19
CA TRP A 347 19.70 8.23 14.57
C TRP A 347 20.32 7.02 15.26
N THR A 348 19.72 5.83 15.12
CA THR A 348 20.27 4.60 15.71
C THR A 348 21.55 4.15 15.01
N MET A 349 21.69 4.39 13.71
CA MET A 349 22.94 4.17 12.99
C MET A 349 24.09 4.98 13.59
N LYS A 350 23.85 6.26 13.87
CA LYS A 350 24.89 7.15 14.44
C LYS A 350 25.34 6.71 15.83
N LYS A 351 24.45 6.10 16.63
CA LYS A 351 24.75 5.67 18.01
C LYS A 351 25.28 4.24 18.13
N PHE A 352 24.72 3.31 17.36
CA PHE A 352 24.92 1.87 17.55
C PHE A 352 25.33 1.14 16.25
N GLY A 353 25.67 1.89 15.19
CA GLY A 353 25.99 1.32 13.89
C GLY A 353 24.80 0.60 13.24
N ILE A 354 25.10 -0.32 12.32
CA ILE A 354 24.07 -1.03 11.54
C ILE A 354 23.13 -1.86 12.42
N ARG A 355 23.62 -2.33 13.58
CA ARG A 355 22.84 -3.09 14.56
C ARG A 355 21.69 -2.26 15.13
N GLY A 356 21.92 -0.96 15.36
CA GLY A 356 20.88 -0.03 15.80
C GLY A 356 19.71 0.07 14.83
N ARG A 357 19.98 0.06 13.51
CA ARG A 357 18.93 0.06 12.48
C ARG A 357 18.11 -1.21 12.55
N VAL A 358 18.76 -2.37 12.67
CA VAL A 358 18.09 -3.68 12.77
C VAL A 358 17.25 -3.79 14.04
N TRP A 359 17.75 -3.31 15.19
CA TRP A 359 16.98 -3.26 16.43
C TRP A 359 15.74 -2.38 16.32
N SER A 360 15.89 -1.19 15.74
CA SER A 360 14.75 -0.28 15.52
C SER A 360 13.70 -0.92 14.62
N LEU A 361 14.14 -1.56 13.52
CA LEU A 361 13.26 -2.30 12.63
C LEU A 361 12.51 -3.41 13.37
N PHE A 362 13.21 -4.23 14.15
CA PHE A 362 12.60 -5.30 14.93
C PHE A 362 11.57 -4.79 15.94
N VAL A 363 11.92 -3.77 16.73
CA VAL A 363 11.02 -3.20 17.74
C VAL A 363 9.75 -2.64 17.10
N VAL A 364 9.88 -1.90 16.00
CA VAL A 364 8.72 -1.33 15.29
C VAL A 364 7.89 -2.42 14.61
N GLN A 365 8.53 -3.46 14.04
CA GLN A 365 7.84 -4.61 13.44
C GLN A 365 7.02 -5.38 14.47
N VAL A 366 7.58 -5.61 15.66
CA VAL A 366 6.86 -6.25 16.78
C VAL A 366 5.72 -5.37 17.27
N PHE A 367 5.95 -4.06 17.38
CA PHE A 367 4.93 -3.09 17.76
C PHE A 367 3.73 -3.11 16.81
N GLN A 368 3.94 -3.03 15.49
CA GLN A 368 2.82 -3.10 14.54
C GLN A 368 2.09 -4.45 14.57
N GLY A 369 2.81 -5.57 14.82
CA GLY A 369 2.20 -6.88 14.99
C GLY A 369 1.26 -6.94 16.19
N PHE A 370 1.67 -6.36 17.33
CA PHE A 370 0.81 -6.23 18.51
C PHE A 370 -0.39 -5.32 18.25
N MET A 371 -0.23 -4.21 17.55
CA MET A 371 -1.36 -3.31 17.22
C MET A 371 -2.35 -3.99 16.27
N CYS A 372 -1.88 -4.75 15.28
CA CYS A 372 -2.74 -5.54 14.39
C CYS A 372 -3.52 -6.62 15.14
N LEU A 373 -2.84 -7.33 16.05
CA LEU A 373 -3.47 -8.34 16.90
C LEU A 373 -4.52 -7.70 17.82
N THR A 374 -4.20 -6.54 18.41
CA THR A 374 -5.14 -5.77 19.24
C THR A 374 -6.36 -5.33 18.43
N LEU A 375 -6.18 -4.90 17.18
CA LEU A 375 -7.28 -4.50 16.29
C LEU A 375 -8.30 -5.63 16.11
N GLY A 376 -7.82 -6.85 15.88
CA GLY A 376 -8.70 -8.02 15.77
C GLY A 376 -9.34 -8.41 17.11
N LEU A 377 -8.56 -8.41 18.21
CA LEU A 377 -9.07 -8.75 19.55
C LEU A 377 -10.11 -7.76 20.08
N LEU A 378 -10.08 -6.50 19.65
CA LEU A 378 -11.08 -5.51 20.05
C LEU A 378 -12.50 -5.94 19.65
N THR A 379 -12.64 -6.64 18.53
CA THR A 379 -13.94 -6.96 17.94
C THR A 379 -14.26 -8.45 17.86
N VAL A 380 -13.32 -9.32 18.26
CA VAL A 380 -13.48 -10.79 18.15
C VAL A 380 -14.62 -11.38 18.99
N ASN A 381 -14.96 -10.74 20.11
CA ASN A 381 -16.04 -11.19 20.99
C ASN A 381 -17.37 -10.46 20.71
N MET A 382 -17.39 -9.58 19.70
CA MET A 382 -18.60 -8.86 19.30
C MET A 382 -19.19 -9.56 18.07
N PRO A 383 -20.52 -9.80 18.02
CA PRO A 383 -21.15 -10.34 16.83
C PRO A 383 -20.97 -9.39 15.64
N GLY A 384 -20.23 -9.84 14.63
CA GLY A 384 -19.99 -9.11 13.38
C GLY A 384 -20.80 -9.67 12.21
N PRO A 385 -20.90 -8.93 11.09
CA PRO A 385 -21.54 -9.42 9.87
C PRO A 385 -20.86 -10.71 9.37
N VAL A 386 -21.61 -11.82 9.35
CA VAL A 386 -21.10 -13.08 8.79
C VAL A 386 -21.03 -12.97 7.26
N ARG A 387 -19.83 -13.02 6.70
CA ARG A 387 -19.63 -13.14 5.24
C ARG A 387 -19.93 -14.56 4.79
N MET A 388 -21.19 -14.88 4.51
CA MET A 388 -21.53 -16.14 3.85
C MET A 388 -21.30 -16.02 2.33
N GLU A 389 -20.34 -16.79 1.79
CA GLU A 389 -20.18 -16.94 0.34
C GLU A 389 -21.36 -17.69 -0.28
N ARG A 390 -21.75 -17.27 -1.49
CA ARG A 390 -22.82 -17.92 -2.27
C ARG A 390 -22.46 -19.39 -2.50
N GLY A 391 -23.29 -20.32 -2.02
CA GLY A 391 -23.08 -21.77 -2.19
C GLY A 391 -22.28 -22.48 -1.10
N GLN A 392 -21.86 -21.80 -0.01
CA GLN A 392 -21.14 -22.42 1.11
C GLN A 392 -21.92 -22.47 2.44
N ALA A 393 -23.24 -22.29 2.40
CA ALA A 393 -24.12 -22.39 3.57
C ALA A 393 -23.96 -23.71 4.34
N SER A 394 -23.60 -24.81 3.65
CA SER A 394 -23.38 -26.13 4.24
C SER A 394 -22.13 -26.24 5.14
N LYS A 395 -21.20 -25.27 5.09
CA LYS A 395 -20.02 -25.23 5.96
C LYS A 395 -20.28 -24.61 7.33
N TYR A 396 -21.41 -23.92 7.50
CA TYR A 396 -21.76 -23.26 8.75
C TYR A 396 -22.61 -24.19 9.61
N PRO A 397 -22.29 -24.35 10.92
CA PRO A 397 -23.08 -25.20 11.80
C PRO A 397 -24.51 -24.65 11.93
N ALA A 398 -25.48 -25.56 12.11
CA ALA A 398 -26.91 -25.23 12.20
C ALA A 398 -27.22 -24.18 13.27
N SER A 399 -26.40 -24.10 14.33
CA SER A 399 -26.51 -23.11 15.41
C SER A 399 -26.35 -21.65 14.95
N VAL A 400 -25.64 -21.39 13.85
CA VAL A 400 -25.55 -20.06 13.23
C VAL A 400 -26.92 -19.64 12.69
N PHE A 401 -27.70 -20.60 12.20
CA PHE A 401 -29.05 -20.37 11.71
C PHE A 401 -30.09 -20.38 12.84
N GLU A 402 -29.87 -21.12 13.93
CA GLU A 402 -30.73 -21.10 15.13
C GLU A 402 -30.68 -19.76 15.88
N ASN A 403 -29.51 -19.12 15.98
CA ASN A 403 -29.37 -17.80 16.62
C ASN A 403 -30.06 -16.66 15.86
N ILE A 404 -30.45 -16.87 14.60
CA ILE A 404 -31.30 -15.91 13.83
C ILE A 404 -32.70 -15.82 14.44
N TYR A 405 -33.18 -16.90 15.07
CA TYR A 405 -34.51 -16.96 15.67
C TYR A 405 -34.54 -16.49 17.12
N ASN A 406 -33.38 -16.32 17.77
CA ASN A 406 -33.25 -16.07 19.21
C ASN A 406 -32.68 -14.68 19.55
N VAL A 407 -33.12 -13.65 18.83
CA VAL A 407 -33.00 -12.26 19.30
C VAL A 407 -34.02 -12.08 20.46
N THR A 408 -33.55 -11.94 21.70
CA THR A 408 -34.38 -11.87 22.94
C THR A 408 -34.52 -10.41 23.44
N PRO A 409 -35.42 -10.06 24.38
CA PRO A 409 -36.76 -10.58 24.68
C PRO A 409 -37.87 -9.49 24.64
N GLU A 410 -37.69 -8.36 23.95
CA GLU A 410 -38.68 -7.25 23.98
C GLU A 410 -39.26 -6.82 22.63
N VAL A 411 -38.97 -7.50 21.52
CA VAL A 411 -39.72 -7.30 20.28
C VAL A 411 -40.00 -8.64 19.62
N THR A 412 -41.23 -9.10 19.81
CA THR A 412 -41.82 -10.24 19.12
C THR A 412 -41.80 -9.95 17.61
N PHE A 413 -41.14 -10.80 16.82
CA PHE A 413 -41.35 -10.78 15.37
C PHE A 413 -42.80 -11.21 15.10
N HIS A 414 -43.66 -10.25 14.73
CA HIS A 414 -44.95 -10.55 14.15
C HIS A 414 -44.74 -11.14 12.75
N CYS A 415 -44.63 -12.47 12.66
CA CYS A 415 -45.30 -13.15 11.56
C CYS A 415 -46.80 -12.89 11.77
N TYR A 416 -47.47 -12.23 10.81
CA TYR A 416 -48.92 -12.05 10.87
C TYR A 416 -49.59 -13.43 11.01
N GLY A 417 -50.12 -13.71 12.20
CA GLY A 417 -50.85 -14.93 12.53
C GLY A 417 -50.67 -15.37 13.98
N GLY A 418 -51.24 -14.63 14.94
CA GLY A 418 -51.28 -15.07 16.33
C GLY A 418 -51.72 -14.00 17.33
N TYR A 419 -52.96 -13.53 17.21
CA TYR A 419 -53.71 -12.89 18.29
C TYR A 419 -53.77 -13.86 19.49
N GLU A 420 -53.45 -13.41 20.70
CA GLU A 420 -53.84 -14.13 21.93
C GLU A 420 -55.34 -13.91 22.19
N GLY A 421 -56.19 -14.73 21.55
CA GLY A 421 -57.63 -14.76 21.78
C GLY A 421 -58.36 -15.59 20.72
N PRO A 422 -59.41 -16.38 21.07
CA PRO A 422 -59.86 -17.50 20.27
C PRO A 422 -60.70 -17.03 19.09
N LEU A 423 -60.10 -16.93 17.91
CA LEU A 423 -60.82 -16.96 16.64
C LEU A 423 -60.13 -17.97 15.72
N PHE A 424 -60.89 -19.02 15.42
CA PHE A 424 -60.63 -20.17 14.55
C PHE A 424 -59.80 -21.30 15.18
N GLY A 425 -60.53 -22.32 15.62
CA GLY A 425 -59.97 -23.59 16.06
C GLY A 425 -59.43 -24.41 14.89
N GLY A 426 -58.37 -25.17 15.18
CA GLY A 426 -57.77 -26.15 14.28
C GLY A 426 -56.28 -26.28 14.55
N ASP A 427 -55.89 -27.38 15.19
CA ASP A 427 -54.50 -27.77 15.40
C ASP A 427 -53.73 -27.78 14.08
N GLY A 428 -52.74 -26.90 13.93
CA GLY A 428 -51.94 -26.81 12.70
C GLY A 428 -50.65 -26.01 12.89
N ASP A 429 -49.54 -26.74 13.07
CA ASP A 429 -48.16 -26.25 12.98
C ASP A 429 -47.89 -25.63 11.58
N PHE A 430 -48.19 -24.34 11.37
CA PHE A 430 -48.06 -23.68 10.05
C PHE A 430 -46.81 -22.80 9.85
N CYS A 431 -45.92 -22.67 10.84
CA CYS A 431 -44.68 -21.88 10.69
C CYS A 431 -43.44 -22.55 11.31
N LYS A 432 -43.13 -23.77 10.87
CA LYS A 432 -41.77 -24.31 10.94
C LYS A 432 -41.24 -24.44 9.52
N PRO A 433 -40.33 -23.57 9.03
CA PRO A 433 -39.70 -23.79 7.74
C PRO A 433 -38.90 -25.09 7.81
N LYS A 434 -39.32 -26.10 7.04
CA LYS A 434 -38.53 -27.33 6.85
C LYS A 434 -37.37 -27.02 5.91
N PHE A 435 -36.17 -26.88 6.47
CA PHE A 435 -34.95 -26.80 5.67
C PHE A 435 -34.71 -28.13 4.95
N ASP A 436 -34.51 -28.08 3.63
CA ASP A 436 -33.95 -29.19 2.88
C ASP A 436 -32.47 -29.32 3.24
N LYS A 437 -32.09 -30.43 3.90
CA LYS A 437 -30.72 -30.71 4.33
C LYS A 437 -29.72 -30.81 3.16
N LYS A 438 -30.20 -30.96 1.92
CA LYS A 438 -29.36 -31.06 0.71
C LYS A 438 -29.24 -29.75 -0.08
N ASP A 439 -30.19 -28.82 0.08
CA ASP A 439 -30.17 -27.50 -0.56
C ASP A 439 -30.85 -26.45 0.33
N PRO A 440 -30.11 -25.77 1.22
CA PRO A 440 -30.67 -24.79 2.15
C PRO A 440 -31.25 -23.54 1.48
N TRP A 441 -31.16 -23.41 0.14
CA TRP A 441 -31.66 -22.26 -0.62
C TRP A 441 -33.03 -22.48 -1.28
N LYS A 442 -33.63 -23.68 -1.16
CA LYS A 442 -35.01 -23.93 -1.56
C LYS A 442 -35.98 -23.54 -0.45
N PHE A 443 -36.54 -22.33 -0.56
CA PHE A 443 -37.69 -21.90 0.24
C PHE A 443 -39.00 -22.35 -0.44
N SER A 444 -39.88 -23.01 0.31
CA SER A 444 -41.26 -23.26 -0.10
C SER A 444 -42.18 -22.73 1.00
N PRO A 445 -42.76 -21.53 0.86
CA PRO A 445 -43.68 -21.01 1.86
C PRO A 445 -45.01 -21.77 1.74
N SER A 446 -45.33 -22.60 2.72
CA SER A 446 -46.68 -23.14 2.88
C SER A 446 -47.52 -22.15 3.68
N GLY A 447 -48.01 -21.09 3.04
CA GLY A 447 -48.93 -20.14 3.66
C GLY A 447 -49.11 -18.87 2.83
N GLU A 448 -50.32 -18.68 2.29
CA GLU A 448 -50.71 -17.48 1.54
C GLU A 448 -50.82 -16.26 2.47
N ILE A 449 -50.13 -15.17 2.14
CA ILE A 449 -50.35 -13.86 2.76
C ILE A 449 -51.63 -13.26 2.18
N ALA A 450 -52.64 -13.03 3.02
CA ALA A 450 -53.92 -12.44 2.63
C ALA A 450 -53.71 -11.03 2.05
N GLY A 451 -54.01 -10.88 0.75
CA GLY A 451 -53.90 -9.62 0.01
C GLY A 451 -53.13 -9.72 -1.32
N ALA A 452 -52.39 -10.79 -1.56
CA ALA A 452 -51.79 -11.05 -2.87
C ALA A 452 -52.83 -11.64 -3.84
N ARG A 453 -52.98 -11.07 -5.04
CA ARG A 453 -53.83 -11.65 -6.08
C ARG A 453 -53.28 -13.04 -6.46
N PRO A 454 -54.14 -14.04 -6.72
CA PRO A 454 -53.68 -15.38 -7.08
C PRO A 454 -52.95 -15.34 -8.43
N GLY A 455 -51.63 -15.57 -8.42
CA GLY A 455 -50.82 -15.64 -9.65
C GLY A 455 -49.39 -15.08 -9.55
N GLU A 456 -49.02 -14.36 -8.50
CA GLU A 456 -47.65 -13.86 -8.33
C GLU A 456 -46.79 -14.84 -7.49
N ASN A 457 -45.75 -15.39 -8.11
CA ASN A 457 -44.73 -16.21 -7.44
C ASN A 457 -44.15 -15.48 -6.21
N GLN A 458 -44.39 -16.01 -5.01
CA GLN A 458 -44.04 -15.41 -3.71
C GLN A 458 -42.57 -15.59 -3.28
N ASN A 459 -41.61 -15.23 -4.14
CA ASN A 459 -40.17 -15.33 -3.86
C ASN A 459 -39.55 -13.99 -3.38
N GLY A 460 -40.12 -13.33 -2.36
CA GLY A 460 -39.63 -12.03 -1.87
C GLY A 460 -38.92 -12.11 -0.52
N ILE A 461 -37.72 -11.53 -0.40
CA ILE A 461 -36.97 -11.37 0.86
C ILE A 461 -37.16 -9.94 1.37
N TYR A 462 -37.52 -9.77 2.64
CA TYR A 462 -37.83 -8.47 3.25
C TYR A 462 -36.62 -7.87 3.98
N GLY A 463 -36.48 -6.54 3.93
CA GLY A 463 -35.47 -5.78 4.69
C GLY A 463 -36.13 -4.61 5.43
N ALA A 464 -35.48 -4.10 6.49
CA ALA A 464 -35.99 -2.98 7.28
C ALA A 464 -35.09 -1.74 7.14
N TYR A 465 -35.74 -0.58 6.98
CA TYR A 465 -35.13 0.75 6.98
C TYR A 465 -35.62 1.54 8.19
N LYS A 466 -34.72 2.16 8.95
CA LYS A 466 -35.07 2.94 10.16
C LYS A 466 -34.91 4.42 9.88
N HIS A 467 -35.96 5.21 10.16
CA HIS A 467 -35.95 6.66 10.09
C HIS A 467 -36.19 7.23 11.48
N THR A 468 -35.35 8.17 11.92
CA THR A 468 -35.47 8.79 13.24
C THR A 468 -35.47 10.31 13.07
N VAL A 469 -36.51 10.95 13.59
CA VAL A 469 -36.69 12.41 13.58
C VAL A 469 -36.39 12.92 14.98
N GLU A 470 -35.42 13.83 15.10
CA GLU A 470 -35.08 14.50 16.36
C GLU A 470 -35.83 15.83 16.49
N PHE A 471 -36.42 16.08 17.66
CA PHE A 471 -37.07 17.33 18.01
C PHE A 471 -36.62 17.82 19.39
N LYS A 472 -36.83 19.11 19.69
CA LYS A 472 -36.51 19.68 21.01
C LYS A 472 -37.41 19.04 22.08
N GLY A 473 -36.93 17.97 22.70
CA GLY A 473 -37.63 17.24 23.75
C GLY A 473 -37.68 15.72 23.57
N GLY A 474 -37.16 15.16 22.47
CA GLY A 474 -37.14 13.71 22.24
C GLY A 474 -36.81 13.32 20.80
N SER A 475 -36.80 12.03 20.52
CA SER A 475 -36.64 11.45 19.18
C SER A 475 -37.77 10.48 18.89
N GLU A 476 -38.40 10.58 17.72
CA GLU A 476 -39.41 9.63 17.25
C GLU A 476 -38.82 8.78 16.14
N THR A 477 -39.05 7.47 16.19
CA THR A 477 -38.46 6.49 15.28
C THR A 477 -39.56 5.73 14.56
N THR A 478 -39.53 5.75 13.23
CA THR A 478 -40.43 5.00 12.35
C THR A 478 -39.61 4.00 11.54
N THR A 479 -40.06 2.75 11.51
CA THR A 479 -39.42 1.67 10.76
C THR A 479 -40.22 1.34 9.51
N TYR A 480 -39.57 1.32 8.36
CA TYR A 480 -40.16 0.93 7.08
C TYR A 480 -39.69 -0.47 6.68
N VAL A 481 -40.61 -1.43 6.57
CA VAL A 481 -40.35 -2.75 5.99
C VAL A 481 -40.55 -2.69 4.49
N VAL A 482 -39.51 -3.03 3.74
CA VAL A 482 -39.49 -2.94 2.28
C VAL A 482 -39.30 -4.32 1.68
N LYS A 483 -40.12 -4.63 0.67
CA LYS A 483 -39.97 -5.85 -0.13
C LYS A 483 -38.79 -5.65 -1.08
N THR A 484 -37.79 -6.50 -0.99
CA THR A 484 -36.57 -6.36 -1.78
C THR A 484 -36.40 -7.57 -2.70
N LYS A 485 -35.77 -7.38 -3.86
CA LYS A 485 -35.19 -8.48 -4.65
C LYS A 485 -33.86 -8.96 -4.09
N ALA A 486 -33.35 -8.32 -3.03
CA ALA A 486 -32.04 -8.58 -2.49
C ALA A 486 -32.04 -9.88 -1.68
N ALA A 487 -31.03 -10.71 -1.96
CA ALA A 487 -30.65 -11.85 -1.14
C ALA A 487 -30.63 -11.51 0.36
N TRP A 488 -31.00 -12.51 1.16
CA TRP A 488 -30.96 -12.56 2.63
C TRP A 488 -29.86 -11.67 3.25
N ILE A 489 -30.24 -10.82 4.22
CA ILE A 489 -29.32 -9.95 4.96
C ILE A 489 -28.87 -10.71 6.23
N PRO A 490 -27.56 -11.00 6.38
CA PRO A 490 -27.06 -11.67 7.58
C PRO A 490 -27.28 -10.87 8.87
N PRO A 491 -27.26 -11.52 10.05
CA PRO A 491 -27.14 -10.83 11.32
C PRO A 491 -25.98 -9.84 11.30
N CYS A 492 -26.20 -8.65 11.85
CA CYS A 492 -25.24 -7.55 11.88
C CYS A 492 -24.75 -7.03 10.52
N ALA A 493 -25.42 -7.37 9.41
CA ALA A 493 -25.07 -6.88 8.07
C ALA A 493 -26.03 -5.78 7.56
N SER A 494 -25.54 -4.98 6.61
CA SER A 494 -26.34 -3.99 5.90
C SER A 494 -26.09 -4.04 4.38
N LYS A 495 -27.08 -3.62 3.60
CA LYS A 495 -27.04 -3.61 2.13
C LYS A 495 -27.77 -2.41 1.57
N SER A 496 -27.18 -1.77 0.57
CA SER A 496 -27.83 -0.69 -0.18
C SER A 496 -28.74 -1.28 -1.27
N ILE A 497 -29.98 -0.82 -1.33
CA ILE A 497 -30.97 -1.16 -2.35
C ILE A 497 -31.54 0.12 -2.98
N ASP A 498 -32.07 0.02 -4.18
CA ASP A 498 -32.81 1.14 -4.79
C ASP A 498 -34.02 1.50 -3.95
N ASN A 499 -34.29 2.79 -3.82
CA ASN A 499 -35.41 3.27 -3.02
C ASN A 499 -36.72 2.80 -3.67
N PRO A 500 -37.51 1.95 -3.00
CA PRO A 500 -38.77 1.47 -3.54
C PRO A 500 -39.87 2.56 -3.56
N GLY A 501 -39.58 3.75 -3.04
CA GLY A 501 -40.50 4.88 -2.92
C GLY A 501 -41.49 4.74 -1.76
N THR A 502 -41.92 3.52 -1.46
CA THR A 502 -42.89 3.19 -0.40
C THR A 502 -42.45 1.97 0.41
N GLY A 503 -42.79 1.94 1.69
CA GLY A 503 -42.58 0.81 2.59
C GLY A 503 -43.70 0.67 3.61
N HIS A 504 -43.83 -0.49 4.24
CA HIS A 504 -44.79 -0.69 5.33
C HIS A 504 -44.21 -0.06 6.60
N ALA A 505 -44.84 0.99 7.11
CA ALA A 505 -44.36 1.78 8.23
C ALA A 505 -44.86 1.20 9.57
N PHE A 506 -43.99 1.24 10.57
CA PHE A 506 -44.26 0.85 11.95
C PHE A 506 -43.72 1.92 12.88
N SER A 507 -44.51 2.35 13.85
CA SER A 507 -44.06 3.26 14.92
C SER A 507 -43.13 2.55 15.91
N ALA A 508 -42.52 3.33 16.81
CA ALA A 508 -41.57 2.84 17.81
C ALA A 508 -42.18 1.80 18.79
N ASP A 509 -43.49 1.82 19.00
CA ASP A 509 -44.24 0.86 19.82
C ASP A 509 -44.73 -0.36 19.02
N GLY A 510 -44.37 -0.47 17.74
CA GLY A 510 -44.76 -1.57 16.86
C GLY A 510 -46.13 -1.43 16.20
N THR A 511 -46.82 -0.29 16.38
CA THR A 511 -48.11 -0.05 15.70
C THR A 511 -47.90 0.01 14.19
N ASP A 512 -48.70 -0.77 13.47
CA ASP A 512 -48.69 -0.79 12.01
C ASP A 512 -49.37 0.47 11.46
N LEU A 513 -48.58 1.31 10.77
CA LEU A 513 -49.03 2.55 10.14
C LEU A 513 -49.43 2.33 8.67
N GLY A 514 -49.27 1.11 8.15
CA GLY A 514 -49.59 0.75 6.78
C GLY A 514 -48.53 1.16 5.77
N VAL A 515 -48.89 1.16 4.47
CA VAL A 515 -47.96 1.52 3.40
C VAL A 515 -47.81 3.04 3.33
N GLU A 516 -46.61 3.52 3.65
CA GLU A 516 -46.26 4.94 3.60
C GLU A 516 -45.15 5.22 2.60
N LYS A 517 -45.05 6.48 2.16
CA LYS A 517 -43.91 6.96 1.38
C LYS A 517 -42.69 7.00 2.31
N ILE A 518 -41.57 6.42 1.88
CA ILE A 518 -40.34 6.48 2.67
C ILE A 518 -39.88 7.94 2.71
N PRO A 519 -39.63 8.53 3.89
CA PRO A 519 -39.32 9.95 4.06
C PRO A 519 -37.86 10.24 3.70
N THR A 520 -37.47 9.89 2.47
CA THR A 520 -36.14 10.11 1.92
C THR A 520 -36.23 10.32 0.42
N ASP A 521 -35.55 11.36 -0.06
CA ASP A 521 -35.36 11.63 -1.49
C ASP A 521 -34.12 10.90 -2.04
N ALA A 522 -33.46 10.08 -1.20
CA ALA A 522 -32.32 9.29 -1.63
C ALA A 522 -32.74 8.25 -2.66
N GLU A 523 -32.02 8.19 -3.78
CA GLU A 523 -32.24 7.21 -4.85
C GLU A 523 -31.96 5.78 -4.38
N LYS A 524 -31.10 5.61 -3.37
CA LYS A 524 -30.78 4.34 -2.72
C LYS A 524 -30.94 4.44 -1.21
N ILE A 525 -31.49 3.40 -0.59
CA ILE A 525 -31.64 3.27 0.87
C ILE A 525 -30.80 2.09 1.39
N VAL A 526 -30.35 2.16 2.63
CA VAL A 526 -29.60 1.07 3.29
C VAL A 526 -30.58 0.28 4.16
N VAL A 527 -30.68 -1.01 3.92
CA VAL A 527 -31.46 -1.97 4.71
C VAL A 527 -30.50 -2.88 5.49
N GLY A 528 -30.80 -3.20 6.74
CA GLY A 528 -29.88 -3.97 7.60
C GLY A 528 -30.55 -4.63 8.79
N ASP A 529 -29.78 -5.43 9.53
CA ASP A 529 -30.20 -5.99 10.82
C ASP A 529 -30.19 -4.90 11.89
N VAL A 530 -31.21 -4.04 11.94
CA VAL A 530 -31.24 -2.83 12.78
C VAL A 530 -31.57 -3.10 14.26
N TRP A 531 -31.82 -4.36 14.62
CA TRP A 531 -32.46 -4.73 15.90
C TRP A 531 -31.54 -5.45 16.87
N ASN A 532 -30.35 -5.89 16.43
CA ASN A 532 -29.37 -6.50 17.32
C ASN A 532 -28.42 -5.42 17.91
N PRO A 533 -28.56 -5.09 19.21
CA PRO A 533 -27.71 -4.10 19.88
C PRO A 533 -26.29 -4.62 20.15
N ASP A 534 -26.09 -5.94 20.13
CA ASP A 534 -24.80 -6.57 20.39
C ASP A 534 -23.87 -6.50 19.18
N CYS A 535 -24.40 -6.18 17.99
CA CYS A 535 -23.61 -6.05 16.78
C CYS A 535 -22.45 -5.06 16.93
N VAL A 536 -21.38 -5.25 16.17
CA VAL A 536 -20.31 -4.25 16.02
C VAL A 536 -20.88 -2.99 15.37
N ARG A 537 -21.49 -2.15 16.19
CA ARG A 537 -21.88 -0.78 15.89
C ARG A 537 -21.04 0.09 16.81
N ASN A 538 -21.20 1.40 16.81
CA ASN A 538 -20.49 2.26 17.76
C ASN A 538 -20.96 2.07 19.23
N THR A 539 -21.34 0.85 19.61
CA THR A 539 -21.65 0.38 20.94
C THR A 539 -20.42 0.60 21.84
N ASP A 540 -20.62 1.24 23.00
CA ASP A 540 -19.56 1.53 24.00
C ASP A 540 -18.28 2.20 23.48
N GLY A 541 -18.41 3.03 22.43
CA GLY A 541 -17.29 3.77 21.83
C GLY A 541 -16.29 2.86 21.10
N ALA A 542 -16.71 1.67 20.66
CA ALA A 542 -15.88 0.71 19.93
C ALA A 542 -15.19 1.34 18.72
N LEU A 543 -15.89 2.19 17.95
CA LEU A 543 -15.31 2.91 16.81
C LEU A 543 -14.12 3.77 17.25
N GLY A 544 -14.23 4.51 18.35
CA GLY A 544 -13.16 5.36 18.86
C GLY A 544 -11.93 4.56 19.28
N LYS A 545 -12.13 3.44 19.98
CA LYS A 545 -11.05 2.50 20.38
C LYS A 545 -10.36 1.92 19.15
N THR A 546 -11.13 1.49 18.16
CA THR A 546 -10.65 0.96 16.89
C THR A 546 -9.85 1.99 16.11
N MET A 547 -10.34 3.23 16.03
CA MET A 547 -9.60 4.31 15.38
C MET A 547 -8.28 4.61 16.09
N ALA A 548 -8.25 4.62 17.42
CA ALA A 548 -7.01 4.80 18.17
C ALA A 548 -5.99 3.69 17.83
N VAL A 549 -6.41 2.42 17.85
CA VAL A 549 -5.54 1.29 17.50
C VAL A 549 -5.09 1.36 16.04
N ILE A 550 -5.96 1.71 15.10
CA ILE A 550 -5.63 1.86 13.68
C ILE A 550 -4.59 2.96 13.46
N ILE A 551 -4.64 4.07 14.21
CA ILE A 551 -3.64 5.15 14.10
C ILE A 551 -2.26 4.64 14.53
N PHE A 552 -2.15 3.99 15.69
CA PHE A 552 -0.88 3.44 16.18
C PHE A 552 -0.37 2.30 15.30
N PHE A 553 -1.28 1.44 14.84
CA PHE A 553 -0.98 0.38 13.88
C PHE A 553 -0.38 0.97 12.59
N SER A 554 -1.05 1.97 12.02
CA SER A 554 -0.60 2.68 10.82
C SER A 554 0.81 3.24 11.02
N ILE A 555 1.03 4.00 12.11
CA ILE A 555 2.36 4.55 12.44
C ILE A 555 3.43 3.45 12.45
N GLY A 556 3.16 2.33 13.12
CA GLY A 556 4.09 1.20 13.17
C GLY A 556 4.37 0.59 11.79
N VAL A 557 3.33 0.36 10.98
CA VAL A 557 3.43 -0.17 9.61
C VAL A 557 4.36 0.70 8.76
N GLN A 558 4.07 2.00 8.64
CA GLN A 558 4.87 2.86 7.77
C GLN A 558 6.26 3.16 8.34
N MET A 559 6.42 3.26 9.65
CA MET A 559 7.75 3.38 10.26
C MET A 559 8.62 2.16 9.91
N ALA A 560 8.08 0.95 9.97
CA ALA A 560 8.81 -0.27 9.60
C ALA A 560 9.25 -0.26 8.12
N GLU A 561 8.43 0.29 7.22
CA GLU A 561 8.81 0.43 5.81
C GLU A 561 9.98 1.40 5.60
N GLY A 562 9.97 2.53 6.33
CA GLY A 562 11.08 3.50 6.31
C GLY A 562 12.36 2.88 6.87
N LEU A 563 12.27 2.16 7.98
CA LEU A 563 13.37 1.42 8.60
C LEU A 563 13.95 0.35 7.67
N THR A 564 13.09 -0.39 6.95
CA THR A 564 13.51 -1.44 6.01
C THR A 564 14.42 -0.87 4.92
N TYR A 565 14.01 0.22 4.27
CA TYR A 565 14.81 0.87 3.23
C TYR A 565 15.96 1.75 3.78
N GLY A 566 16.05 1.90 5.10
CA GLY A 566 17.28 2.30 5.78
C GLY A 566 18.32 1.17 5.86
N VAL A 567 17.90 -0.09 5.89
CA VAL A 567 18.82 -1.25 5.96
C VAL A 567 19.22 -1.77 4.58
N VAL A 568 18.28 -1.79 3.62
CA VAL A 568 18.49 -2.31 2.24
C VAL A 568 19.79 -1.82 1.58
N PRO A 569 20.17 -0.53 1.62
CA PRO A 569 21.40 -0.04 0.96
C PRO A 569 22.71 -0.61 1.52
N TYR A 570 22.65 -1.30 2.66
CA TYR A 570 23.82 -1.92 3.30
C TYR A 570 23.98 -3.40 2.95
N VAL A 571 22.97 -4.04 2.35
CA VAL A 571 22.97 -5.48 2.05
C VAL A 571 24.01 -5.83 0.99
N SER A 572 24.00 -5.10 -0.12
CA SER A 572 24.95 -5.29 -1.21
C SER A 572 25.11 -4.00 -2.00
N ARG A 573 26.34 -3.48 -2.09
CA ARG A 573 26.68 -2.35 -2.97
C ARG A 573 26.66 -2.74 -4.47
N PRO A 574 27.24 -3.89 -4.88
CA PRO A 574 27.18 -4.37 -6.28
C PRO A 574 25.78 -4.65 -6.79
N ALA A 575 24.88 -5.07 -5.91
CA ALA A 575 23.52 -5.50 -6.27
C ALA A 575 22.44 -4.64 -5.60
N LEU A 576 22.70 -3.35 -5.42
CA LEU A 576 21.79 -2.43 -4.72
C LEU A 576 20.38 -2.46 -5.33
N GLY A 577 20.29 -2.37 -6.66
CA GLY A 577 19.03 -2.43 -7.39
C GLY A 577 18.34 -3.77 -7.24
N ALA A 578 19.04 -4.88 -7.51
CA ALA A 578 18.46 -6.21 -7.38
C ALA A 578 17.98 -6.51 -5.94
N VAL A 579 18.72 -6.15 -4.90
CA VAL A 579 18.26 -6.30 -3.51
C VAL A 579 17.03 -5.43 -3.25
N ALA A 580 17.06 -4.16 -3.63
CA ALA A 580 15.91 -3.25 -3.48
C ALA A 580 14.66 -3.78 -4.23
N GLY A 581 14.87 -4.41 -5.38
CA GLY A 581 13.84 -5.07 -6.19
C GLY A 581 13.24 -6.28 -5.49
N MET A 582 14.08 -7.19 -4.98
CA MET A 582 13.64 -8.39 -4.27
C MET A 582 12.90 -8.06 -2.98
N VAL A 583 13.47 -7.19 -2.14
CA VAL A 583 12.82 -6.76 -0.89
C VAL A 583 11.49 -6.06 -1.19
N GLY A 584 11.48 -5.17 -2.19
CA GLY A 584 10.28 -4.49 -2.65
C GLY A 584 9.21 -5.47 -3.17
N ALA A 585 9.59 -6.50 -3.93
CA ALA A 585 8.66 -7.51 -4.43
C ALA A 585 7.94 -8.24 -3.28
N GLY A 586 8.63 -8.47 -2.16
CA GLY A 586 8.05 -9.03 -0.94
C GLY A 586 6.81 -8.27 -0.45
N GLY A 587 6.84 -6.94 -0.50
CA GLY A 587 5.71 -6.10 -0.11
C GLY A 587 4.44 -6.33 -0.94
N ASN A 588 4.56 -6.38 -2.27
CA ASN A 588 3.41 -6.66 -3.15
C ASN A 588 2.92 -8.11 -3.00
N LEU A 589 3.84 -9.05 -2.83
CA LEU A 589 3.50 -10.45 -2.55
C LEU A 589 2.74 -10.58 -1.23
N GLY A 590 3.19 -9.89 -0.19
CA GLY A 590 2.55 -9.81 1.11
C GLY A 590 1.12 -9.26 1.03
N ALA A 591 0.88 -8.25 0.18
CA ALA A 591 -0.46 -7.73 -0.05
C ALA A 591 -1.42 -8.75 -0.69
N VAL A 592 -0.93 -9.53 -1.66
CA VAL A 592 -1.72 -10.60 -2.30
C VAL A 592 -2.05 -11.68 -1.27
N ILE A 593 -1.08 -12.12 -0.48
CA ILE A 593 -1.27 -13.13 0.58
C ILE A 593 -2.21 -12.60 1.67
N GLY A 594 -1.94 -11.42 2.23
CA GLY A 594 -2.75 -10.81 3.28
C GLY A 594 -4.20 -10.61 2.84
N SER A 595 -4.41 -10.13 1.62
CA SER A 595 -5.76 -9.83 1.13
C SER A 595 -6.55 -11.09 0.73
N LYS A 596 -5.94 -12.04 0.02
CA LYS A 596 -6.63 -13.22 -0.55
C LYS A 596 -6.55 -14.48 0.30
N VAL A 597 -5.51 -14.63 1.12
CA VAL A 597 -5.30 -15.83 1.93
C VAL A 597 -5.76 -15.59 3.36
N ILE A 598 -5.44 -14.44 3.94
CA ILE A 598 -5.72 -14.18 5.36
C ILE A 598 -7.09 -13.52 5.55
N ILE A 599 -7.30 -12.32 5.00
CA ILE A 599 -8.54 -11.57 5.26
C ILE A 599 -9.73 -12.09 4.44
N ALA A 600 -9.53 -12.62 3.23
CA ALA A 600 -10.65 -13.13 2.43
C ALA A 600 -11.26 -14.41 2.98
N ASN A 601 -10.50 -15.23 3.71
CA ASN A 601 -10.95 -16.53 4.22
C ASN A 601 -11.34 -16.50 5.70
N ALA A 602 -11.50 -15.31 6.27
CA ALA A 602 -11.84 -15.12 7.68
C ALA A 602 -12.79 -13.93 7.83
N ASN A 603 -13.53 -13.89 8.94
CA ASN A 603 -14.16 -12.64 9.37
C ASN A 603 -13.07 -11.60 9.67
N TYR A 604 -13.38 -10.30 9.54
CA TYR A 604 -12.37 -9.23 9.62
C TYR A 604 -11.54 -9.27 10.91
N ASP A 605 -12.19 -9.48 12.05
CA ASP A 605 -11.60 -9.66 13.38
C ASP A 605 -10.57 -10.80 13.42
N GLN A 606 -10.97 -12.00 12.98
CA GLN A 606 -10.09 -13.17 12.90
C GLN A 606 -8.96 -12.95 11.90
N GLY A 607 -9.26 -12.32 10.76
CA GLY A 607 -8.28 -11.95 9.75
C GLY A 607 -7.19 -11.04 10.31
N PHE A 608 -7.54 -10.03 11.11
CA PHE A 608 -6.56 -9.16 11.77
C PHE A 608 -5.76 -9.88 12.85
N VAL A 609 -6.39 -10.78 13.62
CA VAL A 609 -5.68 -11.63 14.60
C VAL A 609 -4.63 -12.51 13.90
N TYR A 610 -5.00 -13.21 12.82
CA TYR A 610 -4.07 -14.02 12.02
C TYR A 610 -2.96 -13.18 11.40
N LEU A 611 -3.31 -12.01 10.86
CA LEU A 611 -2.32 -11.10 10.28
C LEU A 611 -1.32 -10.62 11.33
N GLY A 612 -1.79 -10.25 12.53
CA GLY A 612 -0.93 -9.87 13.66
C GLY A 612 0.04 -10.98 14.07
N MET A 613 -0.44 -12.23 14.17
CA MET A 613 0.42 -13.39 14.45
C MET A 613 1.49 -13.60 13.37
N VAL A 614 1.11 -13.49 12.09
CA VAL A 614 2.05 -13.61 10.97
C VAL A 614 3.13 -12.53 11.04
N ILE A 615 2.77 -11.27 11.35
CA ILE A 615 3.74 -10.18 11.51
C ILE A 615 4.72 -10.48 12.65
N LEU A 616 4.23 -10.94 13.81
CA LEU A 616 5.08 -11.27 14.96
C LEU A 616 6.05 -12.41 14.66
N ILE A 617 5.58 -13.48 14.02
CA ILE A 617 6.41 -14.62 13.62
C ILE A 617 7.44 -14.19 12.57
N ALA A 618 7.02 -13.44 11.56
CA ALA A 618 7.90 -12.92 10.51
C ALA A 618 8.98 -11.99 11.08
N SER A 619 8.69 -11.23 12.14
CA SER A 619 9.65 -10.35 12.81
C SER A 619 10.87 -11.10 13.36
N LEU A 620 10.69 -12.37 13.76
CA LEU A 620 11.80 -13.20 14.24
C LEU A 620 12.85 -13.47 13.17
N SER A 621 12.47 -13.43 11.88
CA SER A 621 13.42 -13.61 10.77
C SER A 621 14.52 -12.53 10.76
N LEU A 622 14.26 -11.33 11.29
CA LEU A 622 15.25 -10.26 11.43
C LEU A 622 16.43 -10.65 12.33
N GLY A 623 16.26 -11.66 13.19
CA GLY A 623 17.36 -12.24 13.97
C GLY A 623 18.44 -12.91 13.12
N LEU A 624 18.11 -13.29 11.88
CA LEU A 624 19.05 -13.89 10.92
C LEU A 624 19.89 -12.84 10.17
N VAL A 625 19.53 -11.55 10.26
CA VAL A 625 20.25 -10.48 9.57
C VAL A 625 21.61 -10.26 10.24
N TYR A 626 22.68 -10.33 9.44
CA TYR A 626 24.05 -10.12 9.87
C TYR A 626 24.89 -9.43 8.79
N PHE A 627 25.58 -8.36 9.19
CA PHE A 627 26.54 -7.67 8.34
C PHE A 627 27.98 -7.97 8.78
N LYS A 628 28.88 -8.24 7.83
CA LYS A 628 30.31 -8.48 8.08
C LYS A 628 31.09 -7.16 8.12
N GLY A 629 32.15 -7.10 8.93
CA GLY A 629 33.07 -5.96 9.05
C GLY A 629 33.28 -5.51 10.49
N GLU A 630 34.23 -4.59 10.73
CA GLU A 630 34.49 -4.02 12.07
C GLU A 630 33.28 -3.25 12.62
N ASP A 631 32.50 -2.62 11.74
CA ASP A 631 31.23 -1.95 12.07
C ASP A 631 29.99 -2.82 11.77
N GLY A 632 30.19 -4.04 11.26
CA GLY A 632 29.13 -4.96 10.85
C GLY A 632 28.72 -5.89 11.98
N GLY A 633 27.42 -6.14 12.17
CA GLY A 633 26.93 -7.14 13.11
C GLY A 633 25.48 -7.51 12.85
N GLY A 634 24.90 -8.32 13.73
CA GLY A 634 23.49 -8.68 13.68
C GLY A 634 22.73 -8.22 14.91
N MET A 635 21.46 -8.61 15.02
CA MET A 635 20.64 -8.31 16.20
C MET A 635 21.28 -8.89 17.48
N PHE A 636 21.58 -10.19 17.45
CA PHE A 636 22.14 -10.93 18.58
C PHE A 636 23.67 -11.01 18.57
N LEU A 637 24.28 -11.00 17.39
CA LEU A 637 25.72 -11.17 17.22
C LEU A 637 26.45 -9.82 17.15
N LYS A 638 27.49 -9.68 17.97
CA LYS A 638 28.39 -8.51 17.96
C LYS A 638 29.24 -8.49 16.69
N PRO A 639 29.86 -7.34 16.36
CA PRO A 639 30.82 -7.29 15.28
C PRO A 639 31.96 -8.29 15.45
N GLY A 640 32.30 -8.96 14.35
CA GLY A 640 33.32 -10.01 14.31
C GLY A 640 32.94 -11.33 15.00
N ALA A 641 31.71 -11.49 15.51
CA ALA A 641 31.32 -12.71 16.24
C ALA A 641 31.37 -13.99 15.39
N LEU A 642 31.24 -13.88 14.06
CA LEU A 642 31.36 -15.01 13.13
C LEU A 642 32.81 -15.25 12.65
N GLY A 643 33.80 -14.48 13.13
CA GLY A 643 35.21 -14.63 12.74
C GLY A 643 35.41 -14.56 11.23
N LYS A 644 35.95 -15.63 10.63
CA LYS A 644 36.17 -15.76 9.17
C LYS A 644 34.92 -16.23 8.40
N PHE A 645 33.90 -16.74 9.09
CA PHE A 645 32.71 -17.27 8.43
C PHE A 645 31.92 -16.12 7.80
N ASP A 646 31.65 -16.25 6.50
CA ASP A 646 30.82 -15.32 5.77
C ASP A 646 29.42 -15.92 5.61
N PRO A 647 28.38 -15.31 6.20
CA PRO A 647 27.03 -15.84 6.07
C PRO A 647 26.45 -15.59 4.66
N GLN A 648 27.14 -14.86 3.78
CA GLN A 648 26.75 -14.79 2.37
C GLN A 648 27.00 -16.13 1.68
N LEU A 649 25.94 -16.74 1.14
CA LEU A 649 26.00 -18.06 0.50
C LEU A 649 26.92 -18.09 -0.73
N TRP A 650 27.08 -16.95 -1.38
CA TRP A 650 27.90 -16.82 -2.57
C TRP A 650 28.41 -15.38 -2.74
N MET A 651 29.73 -15.24 -2.96
CA MET A 651 30.34 -14.00 -3.41
C MET A 651 31.19 -14.23 -4.67
N PRO A 652 31.17 -13.29 -5.63
CA PRO A 652 32.12 -13.26 -6.74
C PRO A 652 33.57 -13.13 -6.21
N LYS A 653 34.54 -13.71 -6.91
CA LYS A 653 35.97 -13.64 -6.52
C LYS A 653 36.67 -12.50 -7.28
N GLY A 654 37.46 -11.66 -6.60
CA GLY A 654 38.37 -10.67 -7.22
C GLY A 654 37.77 -9.31 -7.59
N GLU A 655 38.45 -8.56 -8.49
CA GLU A 655 38.04 -7.25 -9.06
C GLU A 655 36.78 -7.31 -9.94
N GLU A 656 36.15 -8.49 -10.08
CA GLU A 656 35.11 -8.78 -11.06
C GLU A 656 33.83 -7.96 -10.90
N MET A 657 33.58 -7.32 -9.75
CA MET A 657 32.43 -6.41 -9.60
C MET A 657 32.69 -5.25 -8.63
N ARG A 658 32.70 -4.03 -9.18
CA ARG A 658 32.46 -2.80 -8.43
C ARG A 658 30.96 -2.53 -8.29
N GLY A 659 30.58 -1.91 -7.18
CA GLY A 659 29.25 -1.41 -6.85
C GLY A 659 28.52 -0.76 -8.03
N ALA A 660 27.19 -0.90 -8.12
CA ALA A 660 26.38 -0.13 -9.06
C ALA A 660 26.56 1.39 -8.86
N ASP A 661 26.94 1.79 -7.64
CA ASP A 661 27.24 3.14 -7.17
C ASP A 661 28.72 3.42 -6.92
N GLN A 662 29.64 2.49 -7.23
CA GLN A 662 31.07 2.68 -7.02
C GLN A 662 31.77 3.16 -8.30
N MET A 663 32.70 4.09 -8.11
CA MET A 663 33.47 4.72 -9.16
C MET A 663 34.96 4.35 -9.03
N ASP A 664 35.65 4.29 -10.17
CA ASP A 664 37.09 4.20 -10.24
C ASP A 664 37.69 5.54 -10.67
N TYR A 665 38.15 6.34 -9.72
CA TYR A 665 38.78 7.60 -10.07
C TYR A 665 40.24 7.42 -10.53
N SER A 666 40.85 6.24 -10.31
CA SER A 666 42.24 5.98 -10.72
C SER A 666 42.40 5.69 -12.21
N SER A 667 41.33 5.22 -12.86
CA SER A 667 41.27 4.92 -14.29
C SER A 667 40.82 6.11 -15.15
N VAL A 668 40.49 7.25 -14.53
CA VAL A 668 40.00 8.45 -15.23
C VAL A 668 41.17 9.13 -15.91
N ALA A 669 41.13 9.24 -17.24
CA ALA A 669 42.09 10.01 -18.00
C ALA A 669 42.02 11.49 -17.57
N ILE A 670 43.06 11.98 -16.88
CA ILE A 670 43.16 13.38 -16.47
C ILE A 670 43.20 14.24 -17.75
N PRO A 671 42.37 15.30 -17.88
CA PRO A 671 42.48 16.24 -18.98
C PRO A 671 43.87 16.90 -18.95
N GLY A 672 44.80 16.39 -19.78
CA GLY A 672 46.20 16.82 -19.81
C GLY A 672 47.23 15.70 -19.98
N GLU A 673 46.89 14.44 -19.69
CA GLU A 673 47.83 13.30 -19.78
C GLU A 673 47.68 12.43 -21.04
N ALA A 674 46.93 12.89 -22.05
CA ALA A 674 46.63 12.14 -23.27
C ALA A 674 47.84 11.77 -24.16
N ASN A 675 49.09 11.99 -23.72
CA ASN A 675 50.30 11.76 -24.52
C ASN A 675 51.43 10.98 -23.83
N LYS A 676 51.19 10.26 -22.72
CA LYS A 676 52.16 9.27 -22.24
C LYS A 676 51.78 7.86 -22.71
N PRO A 677 52.61 7.16 -23.51
CA PRO A 677 52.38 5.76 -23.80
C PRO A 677 52.35 4.97 -22.49
N LYS A 678 51.38 4.05 -22.37
CA LYS A 678 51.31 3.08 -21.27
C LYS A 678 52.68 2.40 -21.14
N ALA A 679 53.32 2.55 -19.98
CA ALA A 679 54.48 1.72 -19.66
C ALA A 679 54.02 0.26 -19.70
N SER A 680 54.60 -0.51 -20.63
CA SER A 680 54.42 -1.95 -20.72
C SER A 680 54.90 -2.60 -19.43
N THR A 681 54.07 -3.45 -18.85
CA THR A 681 54.45 -4.40 -17.81
C THR A 681 55.53 -5.33 -18.36
N ALA A 682 56.78 -5.05 -18.00
CA ALA A 682 57.90 -5.97 -18.08
C ALA A 682 58.82 -5.62 -16.91
N ASP A 683 58.54 -6.21 -15.74
CA ASP A 683 59.48 -6.38 -14.62
C ASP A 683 58.85 -7.33 -13.57
N GLU A 684 58.43 -8.51 -14.02
CA GLU A 684 58.26 -9.70 -13.16
C GLU A 684 59.14 -10.83 -13.73
N ALA A 685 60.46 -10.63 -13.70
CA ALA A 685 61.47 -11.68 -13.79
C ALA A 685 62.87 -11.10 -13.48
N GLU A 686 63.16 -10.84 -12.19
CA GLU A 686 64.47 -10.96 -11.51
C GLU A 686 64.50 -10.11 -10.22
N ALA A 687 64.23 -10.74 -9.07
CA ALA A 687 64.84 -10.53 -7.75
C ALA A 687 64.11 -11.36 -6.68
#